data_AF-A0A945EF17-F1
#
_entry.id   AF-A0A945EF17-F1
#
_cell.length_a   1.000
_cell.length_b   1.000
_cell.length_c   1.000
_cell.angle_alpha   90.00
_cell.angle_beta   90.00
_cell.angle_gamma   90.00
#
_symmetry.space_group_name_H-M   'P 1'
#
loop_
_entity.id
_entity.type
_entity.pdbx_description
1 polymer ?
#
loop_
_entity_poly.entity_id
_entity_poly.type
_entity_poly.pdbx_seq_one_letter_code
_entity_poly.pdbx_strand_id
1 'polypeptide(L)'
;MKKIFFIVTIVSASLSSFSQESYYNDVDLTLTGLALKNALNEKIVNTHTNFLQYTPDVWIASKITDANPENPDEVILIYGWEDGSDSDSTNDRTRDNTLQDNGSNGNFVWNREHVYPQSLGTPAITTSTIPGQDAHSLRPVDKPTNSSRGNKRFAEGSGNSGESNGGWYPGDEWKGDVARMMMYMYIRYDDICLPTNVGIGDSSLTEDDMIDLFLKWNVEDPVSDFERNRNTYHENTADNSAAQGNRNPLIDNPYLATRIWGGDSAEDTWGIYTSSDTEAPTQPMDVVASNETTTTIDINWTASTDNVEVTGYNIYVDDVLTGQSANVNYQITGLAPSTSYAIQVEARDLINNKSDKSTVLNATTTSDTTAPSVPTNITATNISGTAFKANWDAATDDTAVTEYRVFVDGVFEASTTDLNYTITGLTVSTTYQVSVSAKDAANNESAQSESLSVTTTDGQSNGINELFISEYVEPAGGTQKAIEIVNLTSSAISLEGYSIMKQSNGAGEWIDELALDSGTVQSITTGDVFVILNSGATAQELIDNADLFHPDTSPMNFNGNDPIGFFKDGVLIDIVGTFGNSGNFAQNITLRRKEDILSPNTTYDINEWDSFAANTFDGIGSHSATLSVPENNLENFQVYPNPNNGNTLYFNTTKEIQVNVYSILGKLIKNETVTIEKKNIDISTLSNGIYLLKITSENKSITKKLIRR
;
A
#
# COMPACT_ATOMS: atom_id res chain seq x y z
N MET A 1 57.27 -42.22 -46.21
CA MET A 1 57.10 -40.81 -46.63
C MET A 1 55.72 -40.36 -46.15
N LYS A 2 55.63 -39.70 -45.00
CA LYS A 2 54.40 -39.08 -44.51
C LYS A 2 54.40 -37.62 -44.95
N LYS A 3 53.41 -37.22 -45.76
CA LYS A 3 53.20 -35.83 -46.17
C LYS A 3 52.42 -35.12 -45.04
N ILE A 4 53.00 -34.05 -44.50
CA ILE A 4 52.35 -33.14 -43.56
C ILE A 4 51.66 -32.07 -44.41
N PHE A 5 50.34 -31.95 -44.28
CA PHE A 5 49.57 -30.84 -44.82
C PHE A 5 49.53 -29.73 -43.76
N PHE A 6 49.99 -28.54 -44.14
CA PHE A 6 49.92 -27.33 -43.33
C PHE A 6 48.62 -26.60 -43.70
N ILE A 7 47.65 -26.56 -42.80
CA ILE A 7 46.43 -25.75 -42.95
C ILE A 7 46.78 -24.35 -42.43
N VAL A 8 46.79 -23.36 -43.33
CA VAL A 8 46.88 -21.94 -42.99
C VAL A 8 45.47 -21.45 -42.73
N THR A 9 45.13 -21.21 -41.47
CA THR A 9 43.90 -20.53 -41.07
C THR A 9 44.10 -19.04 -41.29
N ILE A 10 43.46 -18.48 -42.33
CA ILE A 10 43.37 -17.03 -42.52
C ILE A 10 42.28 -16.55 -41.58
N VAL A 11 42.68 -15.89 -40.49
CA VAL A 11 41.77 -15.13 -39.62
C VAL A 11 41.50 -13.80 -40.34
N SER A 12 40.33 -13.69 -40.95
CA SER A 12 39.81 -12.43 -41.45
C SER A 12 39.39 -11.59 -40.25
N ALA A 13 40.27 -10.70 -39.78
CA ALA A 13 39.87 -9.66 -38.84
C ALA A 13 39.04 -8.61 -39.61
N SER A 14 37.73 -8.58 -39.39
CA SER A 14 36.89 -7.46 -39.79
C SER A 14 37.35 -6.23 -39.01
N LEU A 15 38.02 -5.30 -39.69
CA LEU A 15 38.28 -3.97 -39.15
C LEU A 15 36.93 -3.23 -39.15
N SER A 16 36.29 -3.13 -37.98
CA SER A 16 35.16 -2.22 -37.79
C SER A 16 35.68 -0.79 -37.91
N SER A 17 35.22 -0.05 -38.92
CA SER A 17 35.54 1.36 -39.06
C SER A 17 34.59 2.19 -38.21
N PHE A 18 35.10 2.76 -37.12
CA PHE A 18 34.40 3.81 -36.36
C PHE A 18 34.26 5.05 -37.25
N SER A 19 33.03 5.49 -37.48
CA SER A 19 32.74 6.69 -38.26
C SER A 19 31.38 7.23 -37.88
N GLN A 20 31.28 8.56 -37.81
CA GLN A 20 30.00 9.24 -37.71
C GLN A 20 29.07 8.87 -38.88
N GLU A 21 27.80 8.64 -38.56
CA GLU A 21 26.74 8.46 -39.54
C GLU A 21 26.45 9.76 -40.29
N SER A 22 26.46 9.69 -41.63
CA SER A 22 26.25 10.85 -42.50
C SER A 22 24.90 11.55 -42.30
N TYR A 23 23.93 10.80 -41.75
CA TYR A 23 22.63 11.30 -41.36
C TYR A 23 22.74 12.49 -40.39
N TYR A 24 23.76 12.56 -39.53
CA TYR A 24 23.95 13.62 -38.51
C TYR A 24 24.90 14.74 -38.93
N ASN A 25 25.26 14.87 -40.20
CA ASN A 25 26.20 15.91 -40.68
C ASN A 25 25.74 17.36 -40.43
N ASP A 26 24.45 17.57 -40.21
CA ASP A 26 23.80 18.85 -39.93
C ASP A 26 23.55 19.10 -38.44
N VAL A 27 23.94 18.16 -37.56
CA VAL A 27 23.84 18.30 -36.10
C VAL A 27 25.18 18.75 -35.55
N ASP A 28 25.19 19.78 -34.69
CA ASP A 28 26.38 20.17 -33.96
C ASP A 28 26.66 19.20 -32.81
N LEU A 29 27.44 18.16 -33.10
CA LEU A 29 27.83 17.11 -32.16
C LEU A 29 28.90 17.57 -31.15
N THR A 30 29.34 18.82 -31.20
CA THR A 30 30.21 19.40 -30.17
C THR A 30 29.41 19.86 -28.94
N LEU A 31 28.09 20.04 -29.08
CA LEU A 31 27.19 20.39 -27.99
C LEU A 31 27.10 19.27 -26.94
N THR A 32 26.66 19.62 -25.73
CA THR A 32 26.48 18.72 -24.59
C THR A 32 25.16 19.03 -23.89
N GLY A 33 24.74 18.16 -22.96
CA GLY A 33 23.56 18.41 -22.13
C GLY A 33 22.27 18.61 -22.93
N LEU A 34 21.38 19.46 -22.42
CA LEU A 34 20.11 19.79 -23.07
C LEU A 34 20.29 20.48 -24.44
N ALA A 35 21.41 21.16 -24.69
CA ALA A 35 21.67 21.76 -25.99
C ALA A 35 21.83 20.67 -27.09
N LEU A 36 22.55 19.58 -26.77
CA LEU A 36 22.66 18.42 -27.67
C LEU A 36 21.31 17.68 -27.81
N LYS A 37 20.59 17.48 -26.69
CA LYS A 37 19.23 16.89 -26.72
C LYS A 37 18.32 17.65 -27.69
N ASN A 38 18.31 18.97 -27.61
CA ASN A 38 17.48 19.84 -28.46
C ASN A 38 17.89 19.80 -29.93
N ALA A 39 19.20 19.80 -30.23
CA ALA A 39 19.69 19.67 -31.61
C ALA A 39 19.29 18.33 -32.24
N LEU A 40 19.36 17.24 -31.46
CA LEU A 40 18.89 15.92 -31.88
C LEU A 40 17.36 15.88 -32.02
N ASN A 41 16.59 16.48 -31.11
CA ASN A 41 15.14 16.63 -31.26
C ASN A 41 14.79 17.30 -32.59
N GLU A 42 15.39 18.45 -32.88
CA GLU A 42 15.14 19.20 -34.12
C GLU A 42 15.44 18.33 -35.35
N LYS A 43 16.58 17.61 -35.33
CA LYS A 43 16.92 16.66 -36.38
C LYS A 43 15.83 15.62 -36.59
N ILE A 44 15.45 14.90 -35.52
CA ILE A 44 14.48 13.80 -35.56
C ILE A 44 13.10 14.30 -36.03
N VAL A 45 12.67 15.48 -35.56
CA VAL A 45 11.41 16.12 -35.96
C VAL A 45 11.42 16.46 -37.45
N ASN A 46 12.47 17.12 -37.94
CA ASN A 46 12.57 17.56 -39.33
C ASN A 46 12.63 16.40 -40.33
N THR A 47 13.26 15.28 -39.94
CA THR A 47 13.42 14.10 -40.80
C THR A 47 12.24 13.13 -40.75
N HIS A 48 11.37 13.21 -39.75
CA HIS A 48 10.19 12.34 -39.68
C HIS A 48 9.12 12.86 -40.64
N THR A 49 9.28 12.53 -41.91
CA THR A 49 8.46 13.02 -43.02
C THR A 49 7.28 12.11 -43.37
N ASN A 50 7.29 10.85 -42.92
CA ASN A 50 6.22 9.87 -43.19
C ASN A 50 5.60 9.34 -41.89
N PHE A 51 4.41 9.84 -41.54
CA PHE A 51 3.70 9.42 -40.33
C PHE A 51 2.89 8.16 -40.60
N LEU A 52 3.30 7.05 -40.00
CA LEU A 52 2.65 5.75 -40.16
C LEU A 52 1.31 5.70 -39.43
N GLN A 53 0.31 5.04 -40.01
CA GLN A 53 -0.89 4.70 -39.26
C GLN A 53 -0.66 3.45 -38.42
N TYR A 54 -1.21 3.43 -37.20
CA TYR A 54 -1.14 2.26 -36.32
C TYR A 54 -1.57 0.97 -37.03
N THR A 55 -2.57 1.05 -37.92
CA THR A 55 -2.92 0.00 -38.87
C THR A 55 -3.26 0.65 -40.21
N PRO A 56 -2.76 0.15 -41.36
CA PRO A 56 -1.97 -1.08 -41.52
C PRO A 56 -0.45 -0.88 -41.41
N ASP A 57 0.05 0.35 -41.40
CA ASP A 57 1.45 0.63 -41.72
C ASP A 57 2.44 0.06 -40.70
N VAL A 58 2.16 0.17 -39.40
CA VAL A 58 3.04 -0.42 -38.37
C VAL A 58 3.09 -1.95 -38.45
N TRP A 59 2.00 -2.63 -38.85
CA TRP A 59 2.06 -4.08 -39.10
C TRP A 59 3.03 -4.43 -40.22
N ILE A 60 3.05 -3.61 -41.28
CA ILE A 60 3.93 -3.80 -42.43
C ILE A 60 5.37 -3.54 -42.01
N ALA A 61 5.60 -2.44 -41.27
CA ALA A 61 6.92 -2.09 -40.75
C ALA A 61 7.48 -3.21 -39.86
N SER A 62 6.73 -3.64 -38.83
CA SER A 62 7.19 -4.66 -37.87
C SER A 62 7.54 -6.00 -38.51
N LYS A 63 6.82 -6.41 -39.57
CA LYS A 63 7.16 -7.64 -40.31
C LYS A 63 8.53 -7.58 -40.98
N ILE A 64 9.02 -6.38 -41.29
CA ILE A 64 10.29 -6.17 -41.97
C ILE A 64 11.39 -5.85 -40.95
N THR A 65 11.12 -4.92 -40.04
CA THR A 65 12.08 -4.45 -39.04
C THR A 65 12.38 -5.52 -38.00
N ASP A 66 11.39 -6.35 -37.66
CA ASP A 66 11.53 -7.38 -36.64
C ASP A 66 11.58 -8.80 -37.20
N ALA A 67 11.85 -8.96 -38.50
CA ALA A 67 12.00 -10.27 -39.11
C ALA A 67 13.11 -11.07 -38.39
N ASN A 68 12.85 -12.34 -38.08
CA ASN A 68 13.87 -13.23 -37.51
C ASN A 68 14.99 -13.45 -38.55
N PRO A 69 16.26 -13.11 -38.25
CA PRO A 69 17.37 -13.27 -39.19
C PRO A 69 17.59 -14.73 -39.66
N GLU A 70 17.18 -15.71 -38.84
CA GLU A 70 17.31 -17.13 -39.17
C GLU A 70 16.11 -17.65 -39.98
N ASN A 71 14.95 -17.00 -39.84
CA ASN A 71 13.70 -17.35 -40.53
C ASN A 71 12.85 -16.10 -40.81
N PRO A 72 12.91 -15.51 -42.02
CA PRO A 72 12.19 -14.26 -42.32
C PRO A 72 10.66 -14.41 -42.37
N ASP A 73 10.14 -15.64 -42.32
CA ASP A 73 8.71 -15.88 -42.18
C ASP A 73 8.22 -15.69 -40.72
N GLU A 74 9.12 -15.42 -39.78
CA GLU A 74 8.85 -15.11 -38.38
C GLU A 74 9.23 -13.67 -38.02
N VAL A 75 8.62 -13.16 -36.95
CA VAL A 75 9.05 -11.96 -36.25
C VAL A 75 9.65 -12.31 -34.88
N ILE A 76 10.63 -11.53 -34.46
CA ILE A 76 11.18 -11.55 -33.10
C ILE A 76 10.24 -10.80 -32.17
N LEU A 77 9.90 -11.43 -31.05
CA LEU A 77 8.99 -10.90 -30.04
C LEU A 77 9.79 -10.28 -28.89
N ILE A 78 9.57 -8.99 -28.63
CA ILE A 78 10.19 -8.32 -27.47
C ILE A 78 9.74 -9.02 -26.18
N TYR A 79 10.63 -9.09 -25.20
CA TYR A 79 10.48 -9.78 -23.92
C TYR A 79 10.52 -11.32 -23.99
N GLY A 80 10.52 -11.94 -25.16
CA GLY A 80 10.64 -13.39 -25.32
C GLY A 80 12.07 -13.89 -25.13
N TRP A 81 12.24 -15.16 -24.76
CA TRP A 81 13.58 -15.75 -24.55
C TRP A 81 13.69 -17.23 -24.94
N GLU A 82 12.57 -17.94 -25.17
CA GLU A 82 12.61 -19.36 -25.54
C GLU A 82 12.32 -19.60 -27.03
N ASP A 83 12.56 -20.83 -27.50
CA ASP A 83 12.50 -21.19 -28.92
C ASP A 83 11.07 -21.44 -29.44
N GLY A 84 10.05 -21.26 -28.61
CA GLY A 84 8.62 -21.39 -28.96
C GLY A 84 8.24 -22.78 -29.44
N SER A 85 8.99 -23.81 -29.01
CA SER A 85 8.76 -25.20 -29.40
C SER A 85 7.74 -25.92 -28.53
N ASP A 86 7.27 -25.29 -27.46
CA ASP A 86 6.32 -25.85 -26.52
C ASP A 86 4.88 -25.33 -26.78
N SER A 87 4.03 -25.37 -25.76
CA SER A 87 2.64 -24.88 -25.84
C SER A 87 2.37 -23.71 -24.91
N ASP A 88 3.41 -23.05 -24.43
CA ASP A 88 3.38 -21.81 -23.67
C ASP A 88 3.63 -20.65 -24.65
N SER A 89 2.71 -19.70 -24.72
CA SER A 89 2.86 -18.52 -25.58
C SER A 89 3.15 -17.25 -24.75
N THR A 90 3.74 -17.40 -23.56
CA THR A 90 4.03 -16.28 -22.66
C THR A 90 5.49 -15.82 -22.74
N ASN A 91 6.33 -16.55 -23.46
CA ASN A 91 7.78 -16.40 -23.43
C ASN A 91 8.49 -16.71 -24.77
N ASP A 92 7.76 -17.03 -25.84
CA ASP A 92 8.32 -17.27 -27.17
C ASP A 92 9.16 -16.07 -27.63
N ARG A 93 10.37 -16.35 -28.12
CA ARG A 93 11.24 -15.33 -28.72
C ARG A 93 10.83 -15.00 -30.16
N THR A 94 10.09 -15.88 -30.82
CA THR A 94 9.71 -15.72 -32.24
C THR A 94 8.30 -16.21 -32.52
N ARG A 95 7.65 -15.64 -33.55
CA ARG A 95 6.33 -16.10 -34.02
C ARG A 95 6.18 -15.92 -35.51
N ASP A 96 5.46 -16.84 -36.17
CA ASP A 96 5.09 -16.72 -37.58
C ASP A 96 4.45 -15.34 -37.84
N ASN A 97 4.99 -14.64 -38.83
CA ASN A 97 4.65 -13.26 -39.12
C ASN A 97 3.20 -13.09 -39.62
N THR A 98 2.55 -14.17 -40.03
CA THR A 98 1.14 -14.20 -40.45
C THR A 98 0.17 -14.28 -39.26
N LEU A 99 0.63 -14.66 -38.07
CA LEU A 99 -0.17 -14.81 -36.84
C LEU A 99 -0.36 -13.49 -36.10
N GLN A 100 -0.75 -12.45 -36.82
CA GLN A 100 -1.10 -11.14 -36.26
C GLN A 100 -2.42 -11.20 -35.50
N ASP A 101 -2.48 -10.57 -34.33
CA ASP A 101 -3.75 -10.43 -33.62
C ASP A 101 -4.71 -9.51 -34.41
N ASN A 102 -5.85 -10.08 -34.79
CA ASN A 102 -6.91 -9.38 -35.52
C ASN A 102 -8.09 -8.97 -34.62
N GLY A 103 -7.87 -8.91 -33.29
CA GLY A 103 -8.91 -8.56 -32.32
C GLY A 103 -9.86 -9.72 -32.00
N SER A 104 -9.44 -10.96 -32.30
CA SER A 104 -10.17 -12.18 -31.99
C SER A 104 -9.51 -12.91 -30.81
N ASN A 105 -10.20 -13.88 -30.20
CA ASN A 105 -9.63 -14.74 -29.15
C ASN A 105 -8.68 -15.81 -29.74
N GLY A 106 -7.79 -15.39 -30.65
CA GLY A 106 -6.74 -16.25 -31.18
C GLY A 106 -5.69 -16.54 -30.10
N ASN A 107 -5.33 -17.81 -29.97
CA ASN A 107 -4.15 -18.25 -29.20
C ASN A 107 -2.92 -18.21 -30.12
N PHE A 108 -1.72 -18.03 -29.55
CA PHE A 108 -0.46 -17.96 -30.31
C PHE A 108 -0.47 -16.89 -31.42
N VAL A 109 -0.93 -15.69 -31.07
CA VAL A 109 -0.85 -14.51 -31.95
C VAL A 109 0.04 -13.44 -31.31
N TRP A 110 0.64 -12.60 -32.14
CA TRP A 110 1.45 -11.47 -31.68
C TRP A 110 0.71 -10.14 -31.84
N ASN A 111 0.96 -9.23 -30.88
CA ASN A 111 0.50 -7.83 -30.88
C ASN A 111 1.65 -6.87 -31.23
N ARG A 112 1.32 -5.59 -31.41
CA ARG A 112 2.31 -4.51 -31.32
C ARG A 112 2.28 -3.96 -29.91
N GLU A 113 3.36 -4.17 -29.19
CA GLU A 113 3.59 -3.59 -27.88
C GLU A 113 3.86 -2.10 -28.02
N HIS A 114 3.16 -1.30 -27.22
CA HIS A 114 3.54 0.08 -26.94
C HIS A 114 4.59 0.05 -25.84
N VAL A 115 5.86 -0.06 -26.23
CA VAL A 115 6.96 -0.20 -25.26
C VAL A 115 6.97 1.00 -24.32
N TYR A 116 6.63 2.20 -24.79
CA TYR A 116 6.18 3.30 -23.93
C TYR A 116 4.65 3.15 -23.70
N PRO A 117 4.16 2.84 -22.48
CA PRO A 117 2.74 2.57 -22.25
C PRO A 117 1.85 3.76 -22.58
N GLN A 118 0.74 3.47 -23.27
CA GLN A 118 -0.21 4.49 -23.72
C GLN A 118 -0.74 5.38 -22.58
N SER A 119 -1.11 4.76 -21.46
CA SER A 119 -1.70 5.44 -20.31
C SER A 119 -0.71 6.32 -19.51
N LEU A 120 0.59 6.17 -19.74
CA LEU A 120 1.65 6.88 -19.00
C LEU A 120 2.21 8.09 -19.75
N GLY A 121 1.67 8.39 -20.94
CA GLY A 121 1.93 9.64 -21.63
C GLY A 121 1.19 10.81 -20.97
N THR A 122 1.70 12.04 -21.14
CA THR A 122 1.04 13.25 -20.62
C THR A 122 0.82 14.30 -21.72
N PRO A 123 -0.38 14.39 -22.33
CA PRO A 123 -1.55 13.54 -22.12
C PRO A 123 -1.33 12.11 -22.63
N ALA A 124 -2.20 11.18 -22.21
CA ALA A 124 -2.11 9.78 -22.62
C ALA A 124 -1.99 9.65 -24.15
N ILE A 125 -0.99 8.90 -24.61
CA ILE A 125 -0.80 8.63 -26.02
C ILE A 125 -1.80 7.56 -26.45
N THR A 126 -2.23 7.60 -27.70
CA THR A 126 -3.18 6.63 -28.27
C THR A 126 -2.72 6.15 -29.63
N THR A 127 -3.33 5.07 -30.14
CA THR A 127 -3.13 4.59 -31.51
C THR A 127 -3.50 5.59 -32.62
N SER A 128 -4.00 6.78 -32.27
CA SER A 128 -4.31 7.88 -33.19
C SER A 128 -3.44 9.13 -32.99
N THR A 129 -2.61 9.15 -31.95
CA THR A 129 -1.63 10.23 -31.73
C THR A 129 -0.30 9.89 -32.40
N ILE A 130 0.45 10.91 -32.81
CA ILE A 130 1.79 10.75 -33.39
C ILE A 130 2.72 9.85 -32.52
N PRO A 131 2.91 10.10 -31.21
CA PRO A 131 3.75 9.23 -30.37
C PRO A 131 3.23 7.80 -30.24
N GLY A 132 1.92 7.59 -30.18
CA GLY A 132 1.35 6.24 -30.13
C GLY A 132 1.35 5.49 -31.47
N GLN A 133 1.87 6.12 -32.53
CA GLN A 133 2.08 5.55 -33.86
C GLN A 133 3.56 5.45 -34.24
N ASP A 134 4.49 5.91 -33.38
CA ASP A 134 5.92 5.89 -33.68
C ASP A 134 6.46 4.46 -33.65
N ALA A 135 6.91 3.98 -34.81
CA ALA A 135 7.39 2.62 -35.00
C ALA A 135 8.75 2.34 -34.32
N HIS A 136 9.47 3.37 -33.86
CA HIS A 136 10.65 3.20 -33.01
C HIS A 136 10.29 2.71 -31.60
N SER A 137 9.05 2.90 -31.13
CA SER A 137 8.58 2.39 -29.83
C SER A 137 7.52 1.29 -29.94
N LEU A 138 7.25 0.79 -31.15
CA LEU A 138 6.30 -0.30 -31.40
C LEU A 138 7.04 -1.57 -31.83
N ARG A 139 6.88 -2.65 -31.06
CA ARG A 139 7.58 -3.92 -31.26
C ARG A 139 6.60 -5.09 -31.28
N PRO A 140 6.82 -6.15 -32.08
CA PRO A 140 6.07 -7.41 -31.92
C PRO A 140 6.23 -7.95 -30.52
N VAL A 141 5.16 -8.47 -29.93
CA VAL A 141 5.16 -9.11 -28.62
C VAL A 141 4.14 -10.22 -28.60
N ASP A 142 4.33 -11.22 -27.76
CA ASP A 142 3.30 -12.20 -27.53
C ASP A 142 2.07 -11.61 -26.84
N LYS A 143 0.87 -12.01 -27.28
CA LYS A 143 -0.38 -11.44 -26.75
C LYS A 143 -0.54 -11.62 -25.22
N PRO A 144 -0.24 -12.79 -24.63
CA PRO A 144 -0.28 -12.95 -23.19
C PRO A 144 0.77 -12.09 -22.47
N THR A 145 1.99 -12.04 -22.98
CA THR A 145 3.09 -11.23 -22.43
C THR A 145 2.75 -9.74 -22.45
N ASN A 146 2.18 -9.26 -23.56
CA ASN A 146 1.66 -7.90 -23.70
C ASN A 146 0.61 -7.57 -22.63
N SER A 147 -0.31 -8.51 -22.42
CA SER A 147 -1.37 -8.36 -21.41
C SER A 147 -0.81 -8.35 -19.99
N SER A 148 0.20 -9.18 -19.71
CA SER A 148 0.88 -9.25 -18.42
C SER A 148 1.71 -8.00 -18.15
N ARG A 149 2.50 -7.54 -19.13
CA ARG A 149 3.28 -6.30 -19.06
C ARG A 149 2.36 -5.13 -18.73
N GLY A 150 1.27 -4.98 -19.48
CA GLY A 150 0.29 -3.92 -19.27
C GLY A 150 0.93 -2.52 -19.32
N ASN A 151 0.73 -1.73 -18.27
CA ASN A 151 1.34 -0.41 -18.11
C ASN A 151 2.36 -0.36 -16.95
N LYS A 152 2.92 -1.50 -16.55
CA LYS A 152 3.91 -1.53 -15.48
C LYS A 152 5.14 -0.70 -15.88
N ARG A 153 5.63 0.11 -14.95
CA ARG A 153 6.89 0.84 -15.10
C ARG A 153 8.04 -0.16 -15.20
N PHE A 154 9.03 0.16 -16.01
CA PHE A 154 10.25 -0.62 -16.07
C PHE A 154 11.03 -0.52 -14.76
N ALA A 155 11.57 -1.64 -14.30
CA ALA A 155 12.29 -1.71 -13.04
C ALA A 155 13.50 -2.64 -13.17
N GLU A 156 14.48 -2.41 -12.30
CA GLU A 156 15.70 -3.20 -12.20
C GLU A 156 15.39 -4.71 -12.05
N GLY A 157 16.22 -5.58 -12.63
CA GLY A 157 16.06 -7.03 -12.58
C GLY A 157 17.22 -7.76 -13.24
N SER A 158 17.12 -9.08 -13.38
CA SER A 158 18.12 -9.90 -14.06
C SER A 158 17.49 -11.18 -14.63
N GLY A 159 18.07 -11.73 -15.70
CA GLY A 159 17.59 -12.93 -16.36
C GLY A 159 16.48 -12.65 -17.37
N ASN A 160 15.42 -13.47 -17.35
CA ASN A 160 14.32 -13.38 -18.31
C ASN A 160 13.33 -12.27 -17.94
N SER A 161 12.46 -11.90 -18.89
CA SER A 161 11.48 -10.83 -18.66
C SER A 161 10.40 -11.24 -17.65
N GLY A 162 9.86 -10.26 -16.92
CA GLY A 162 8.83 -10.51 -15.91
C GLY A 162 8.67 -9.38 -14.89
N GLU A 163 7.82 -9.59 -13.90
CA GLU A 163 7.69 -8.65 -12.79
C GLU A 163 8.92 -8.67 -11.89
N SER A 164 9.44 -7.49 -11.54
CA SER A 164 10.62 -7.33 -10.69
C SER A 164 10.58 -5.97 -10.00
N ASN A 165 11.00 -5.90 -8.73
CA ASN A 165 11.17 -4.64 -7.98
C ASN A 165 9.97 -3.67 -8.07
N GLY A 166 8.75 -4.20 -8.01
CA GLY A 166 7.52 -3.40 -8.10
C GLY A 166 7.16 -2.89 -9.50
N GLY A 167 7.89 -3.32 -10.53
CA GLY A 167 7.66 -2.99 -11.93
C GLY A 167 7.89 -4.19 -12.86
N TRP A 168 8.34 -3.93 -14.08
CA TRP A 168 8.61 -4.93 -15.11
C TRP A 168 10.08 -4.89 -15.54
N TYR A 169 10.76 -6.02 -15.46
CA TYR A 169 12.08 -6.21 -16.05
C TYR A 169 11.93 -6.74 -17.48
N PRO A 170 12.50 -6.10 -18.51
CA PRO A 170 12.34 -6.52 -19.90
C PRO A 170 13.16 -7.76 -20.26
N GLY A 171 14.09 -8.20 -19.41
CA GLY A 171 15.01 -9.30 -19.67
C GLY A 171 16.41 -8.81 -20.10
N ASP A 172 17.44 -9.61 -19.81
CA ASP A 172 18.85 -9.26 -20.06
C ASP A 172 19.12 -8.96 -21.55
N GLU A 173 18.40 -9.62 -22.46
CA GLU A 173 18.51 -9.43 -23.91
C GLU A 173 17.88 -8.10 -24.40
N TRP A 174 16.93 -7.55 -23.65
CA TRP A 174 16.05 -6.48 -24.15
C TRP A 174 16.23 -5.15 -23.42
N LYS A 175 17.01 -5.11 -22.34
CA LYS A 175 17.07 -3.95 -21.46
C LYS A 175 17.67 -2.71 -22.13
N GLY A 176 18.68 -2.88 -22.99
CA GLY A 176 19.29 -1.82 -23.77
C GLY A 176 18.36 -1.33 -24.87
N ASP A 177 17.71 -2.25 -25.58
CA ASP A 177 16.65 -1.95 -26.56
C ASP A 177 15.58 -1.04 -25.94
N VAL A 178 15.05 -1.45 -24.78
CA VAL A 178 14.02 -0.71 -24.04
C VAL A 178 14.53 0.66 -23.61
N ALA A 179 15.72 0.73 -23.04
CA ALA A 179 16.32 1.99 -22.61
C ALA A 179 16.44 2.97 -23.79
N ARG A 180 17.00 2.54 -24.92
CA ARG A 180 17.15 3.39 -26.12
C ARG A 180 15.81 3.80 -26.73
N MET A 181 14.78 2.96 -26.66
CA MET A 181 13.42 3.35 -27.07
C MET A 181 12.83 4.42 -26.13
N MET A 182 12.95 4.27 -24.81
CA MET A 182 12.40 5.24 -23.85
C MET A 182 13.11 6.60 -23.97
N MET A 183 14.45 6.58 -24.02
CA MET A 183 15.24 7.79 -24.20
C MET A 183 14.95 8.47 -25.55
N TYR A 184 14.76 7.71 -26.63
CA TYR A 184 14.34 8.28 -27.92
C TYR A 184 12.95 8.93 -27.86
N MET A 185 11.98 8.25 -27.24
CA MET A 185 10.63 8.80 -27.08
C MET A 185 10.68 10.11 -26.30
N TYR A 186 11.53 10.18 -25.28
CA TYR A 186 11.75 11.42 -24.54
C TYR A 186 12.45 12.50 -25.36
N ILE A 187 13.53 12.18 -26.10
CA ILE A 187 14.16 13.16 -27.00
C ILE A 187 13.14 13.69 -28.01
N ARG A 188 12.28 12.84 -28.57
CA ARG A 188 11.34 13.21 -29.63
C ARG A 188 10.10 13.95 -29.13
N TYR A 189 9.52 13.53 -28.01
CA TYR A 189 8.21 14.00 -27.55
C TYR A 189 8.24 14.74 -26.21
N ASP A 190 9.42 14.85 -25.58
CA ASP A 190 9.70 15.63 -24.37
C ASP A 190 8.68 15.34 -23.25
N ASP A 191 8.02 16.36 -22.70
CA ASP A 191 7.04 16.25 -21.61
C ASP A 191 5.89 15.23 -21.84
N ILE A 192 5.61 14.85 -23.09
CA ILE A 192 4.60 13.83 -23.37
C ILE A 192 5.10 12.44 -22.95
N CYS A 193 6.41 12.20 -23.06
CA CYS A 193 7.06 10.91 -22.87
C CYS A 193 8.14 10.96 -21.78
N LEU A 194 7.79 11.42 -20.58
CA LEU A 194 8.72 11.50 -19.45
C LEU A 194 9.25 10.13 -19.01
N PRO A 195 10.58 9.95 -18.87
CA PRO A 195 11.18 8.70 -18.39
C PRO A 195 10.72 8.33 -16.97
N THR A 196 10.55 9.32 -16.09
CA THR A 196 10.03 9.14 -14.72
C THR A 196 8.63 8.52 -14.68
N ASN A 197 7.80 8.73 -15.70
CA ASN A 197 6.48 8.10 -15.78
C ASN A 197 6.57 6.61 -16.08
N VAL A 198 7.60 6.14 -16.78
CA VAL A 198 7.67 4.79 -17.36
C VAL A 198 8.76 3.90 -16.77
N GLY A 199 9.69 4.43 -15.99
CA GLY A 199 10.71 3.64 -15.29
C GLY A 199 10.79 3.99 -13.81
N ILE A 200 11.23 3.04 -12.99
CA ILE A 200 11.50 3.18 -11.56
C ILE A 200 13.01 3.36 -11.39
N GLY A 201 13.45 4.61 -11.26
CA GLY A 201 14.84 4.98 -11.09
C GLY A 201 14.96 6.39 -10.52
N ASP A 202 16.18 6.82 -10.20
CA ASP A 202 16.49 8.14 -9.69
C ASP A 202 16.78 9.12 -10.84
N SER A 203 16.12 10.27 -10.82
CA SER A 203 16.35 11.39 -11.76
C SER A 203 17.07 12.57 -11.11
N SER A 204 17.49 12.46 -9.84
CA SER A 204 18.17 13.54 -9.12
C SER A 204 19.51 13.94 -9.73
N LEU A 205 20.05 13.08 -10.60
CA LEU A 205 21.38 13.18 -11.18
C LEU A 205 21.40 13.82 -12.57
N THR A 206 20.24 14.09 -13.16
CA THR A 206 20.09 14.70 -14.49
C THR A 206 19.43 16.07 -14.41
N GLU A 207 19.74 16.96 -15.36
CA GLU A 207 19.15 18.31 -15.39
C GLU A 207 17.65 18.29 -15.75
N ASP A 208 17.20 17.25 -16.44
CA ASP A 208 15.82 16.97 -16.80
C ASP A 208 15.35 15.62 -16.20
N ASP A 209 14.17 15.13 -16.62
CA ASP A 209 13.51 13.95 -16.02
C ASP A 209 14.07 12.59 -16.49
N MET A 210 15.32 12.53 -16.96
CA MET A 210 15.95 11.23 -17.26
C MET A 210 16.24 10.46 -15.98
N ILE A 211 16.15 9.14 -16.02
CA ILE A 211 16.42 8.28 -14.86
C ILE A 211 17.68 7.45 -15.06
N ASP A 212 18.39 7.20 -13.96
CA ASP A 212 19.60 6.38 -13.90
C ASP A 212 19.42 4.97 -14.50
N LEU A 213 18.25 4.35 -14.33
CA LEU A 213 17.92 3.02 -14.82
C LEU A 213 18.17 2.87 -16.33
N PHE A 214 17.65 3.81 -17.14
CA PHE A 214 17.80 3.73 -18.59
C PHE A 214 19.23 4.03 -19.05
N LEU A 215 19.92 4.93 -18.37
CA LEU A 215 21.34 5.20 -18.64
C LEU A 215 22.18 3.95 -18.35
N LYS A 216 21.92 3.29 -17.21
CA LYS A 216 22.56 2.04 -16.83
C LYS A 216 22.33 0.94 -17.86
N TRP A 217 21.08 0.67 -18.24
CA TRP A 217 20.77 -0.39 -19.21
C TRP A 217 21.35 -0.12 -20.60
N ASN A 218 21.45 1.15 -21.01
CA ASN A 218 22.10 1.53 -22.26
C ASN A 218 23.61 1.19 -22.27
N VAL A 219 24.26 1.14 -21.10
CA VAL A 219 25.65 0.71 -20.95
C VAL A 219 25.76 -0.82 -20.87
N GLU A 220 24.89 -1.44 -20.09
CA GLU A 220 24.97 -2.89 -19.81
C GLU A 220 24.60 -3.77 -21.00
N ASP A 221 23.77 -3.27 -21.92
CA ASP A 221 23.30 -4.00 -23.10
C ASP A 221 23.64 -3.21 -24.39
N PRO A 222 24.77 -3.54 -25.05
CA PRO A 222 25.24 -2.87 -26.25
C PRO A 222 24.25 -2.92 -27.42
N VAL A 223 24.37 -1.98 -28.34
CA VAL A 223 23.48 -1.93 -29.51
C VAL A 223 23.67 -3.18 -30.37
N SER A 224 22.57 -3.87 -30.64
CA SER A 224 22.55 -5.07 -31.48
C SER A 224 22.51 -4.73 -32.99
N ASP A 225 22.93 -5.69 -33.83
CA ASP A 225 22.74 -5.56 -35.29
C ASP A 225 21.26 -5.48 -35.67
N PHE A 226 20.40 -6.12 -34.86
CA PHE A 226 18.96 -6.10 -35.04
C PHE A 226 18.42 -4.67 -34.92
N GLU A 227 18.78 -3.94 -33.85
CA GLU A 227 18.41 -2.54 -33.68
C GLU A 227 18.94 -1.63 -34.80
N ARG A 228 20.21 -1.80 -35.20
CA ARG A 228 20.81 -1.04 -36.31
C ARG A 228 20.02 -1.23 -37.61
N ASN A 229 19.58 -2.46 -37.89
CA ASN A 229 18.77 -2.78 -39.07
C ASN A 229 17.39 -2.12 -39.00
N ARG A 230 16.71 -2.14 -37.84
CA ARG A 230 15.44 -1.40 -37.64
C ARG A 230 15.63 0.09 -37.90
N ASN A 231 16.70 0.66 -37.35
CA ASN A 231 16.98 2.08 -37.44
C ASN A 231 17.22 2.53 -38.89
N THR A 232 18.01 1.72 -39.62
CA THR A 232 18.31 1.93 -41.05
C THR A 232 17.06 1.81 -41.91
N TYR A 233 16.17 0.85 -41.62
CA TYR A 233 14.90 0.72 -42.34
C TYR A 233 14.02 1.96 -42.13
N HIS A 234 13.88 2.45 -40.90
CA HIS A 234 13.01 3.58 -40.60
C HIS A 234 13.49 4.91 -41.19
N GLU A 235 14.78 5.08 -41.49
CA GLU A 235 15.29 6.22 -42.25
C GLU A 235 14.79 6.23 -43.71
N ASN A 236 14.79 5.07 -44.38
CA ASN A 236 14.64 4.99 -45.83
C ASN A 236 13.17 5.05 -46.29
N THR A 237 12.65 6.26 -46.45
CA THR A 237 11.31 6.52 -47.03
C THR A 237 11.28 6.49 -48.57
N ALA A 238 12.44 6.48 -49.22
CA ALA A 238 12.52 6.47 -50.69
C ALA A 238 12.09 5.11 -51.27
N ASP A 239 12.48 4.02 -50.60
CA ASP A 239 12.20 2.66 -51.04
C ASP A 239 11.09 1.97 -50.21
N ASN A 240 10.79 2.48 -49.01
CA ASN A 240 9.87 1.84 -48.07
C ASN A 240 8.72 2.76 -47.66
N SER A 241 7.49 2.40 -48.06
CA SER A 241 6.29 3.15 -47.69
C SER A 241 5.93 3.06 -46.20
N ALA A 242 6.51 2.09 -45.48
CA ALA A 242 6.31 1.89 -44.04
C ALA A 242 7.54 2.28 -43.20
N ALA A 243 8.42 3.15 -43.73
CA ALA A 243 9.50 3.81 -42.99
C ALA A 243 9.08 5.23 -42.57
N GLN A 244 9.70 5.79 -41.53
CA GLN A 244 9.26 7.08 -40.92
C GLN A 244 10.02 8.30 -41.45
N GLY A 245 11.26 8.09 -41.90
CA GLY A 245 12.20 9.11 -42.38
C GLY A 245 13.26 9.48 -41.35
N ASN A 246 13.09 9.10 -40.09
CA ASN A 246 13.97 9.45 -38.99
C ASN A 246 14.61 8.23 -38.32
N ARG A 247 15.76 8.48 -37.69
CA ARG A 247 16.54 7.51 -36.90
C ARG A 247 16.46 7.79 -35.41
N ASN A 248 16.57 6.74 -34.59
CA ASN A 248 16.91 6.82 -33.17
C ASN A 248 18.43 7.04 -33.03
N PRO A 249 18.89 8.23 -32.61
CA PRO A 249 20.33 8.52 -32.49
C PRO A 249 21.05 7.64 -31.46
N LEU A 250 20.35 7.15 -30.45
CA LEU A 250 20.94 6.36 -29.38
C LEU A 250 21.23 4.91 -29.81
N ILE A 251 20.61 4.46 -30.91
CA ILE A 251 21.00 3.20 -31.58
C ILE A 251 22.24 3.43 -32.45
N ASP A 252 22.32 4.56 -33.15
CA ASP A 252 23.48 4.83 -34.02
C ASP A 252 24.74 5.13 -33.22
N ASN A 253 24.61 5.81 -32.08
CA ASN A 253 25.67 5.96 -31.09
C ASN A 253 25.09 6.09 -29.67
N PRO A 254 25.12 5.02 -28.85
CA PRO A 254 24.57 5.04 -27.49
C PRO A 254 25.33 6.00 -26.57
N TYR A 255 26.55 6.40 -26.94
CA TYR A 255 27.33 7.44 -26.29
C TYR A 255 26.64 8.81 -26.21
N LEU A 256 25.71 9.09 -27.13
CA LEU A 256 24.94 10.33 -27.09
C LEU A 256 24.12 10.45 -25.80
N ALA A 257 23.71 9.33 -25.18
CA ALA A 257 23.07 9.36 -23.86
C ALA A 257 24.03 9.88 -22.78
N THR A 258 25.27 9.38 -22.74
CA THR A 258 26.32 9.87 -21.83
C THR A 258 26.59 11.36 -22.04
N ARG A 259 26.58 11.82 -23.29
CA ARG A 259 26.81 13.23 -23.65
C ARG A 259 25.69 14.18 -23.27
N ILE A 260 24.46 13.68 -23.15
CA ILE A 260 23.29 14.47 -22.78
C ILE A 260 23.08 14.43 -21.27
N TRP A 261 23.08 13.25 -20.67
CA TRP A 261 22.63 13.04 -19.28
C TRP A 261 23.74 12.59 -18.33
N GLY A 262 24.94 12.27 -18.83
CA GLY A 262 26.01 11.70 -18.03
C GLY A 262 25.76 10.22 -17.69
N GLY A 263 26.16 9.80 -16.50
CA GLY A 263 26.14 8.39 -16.08
C GLY A 263 27.39 7.63 -16.54
N ASP A 264 27.36 6.30 -16.41
CA ASP A 264 28.47 5.47 -16.89
C ASP A 264 28.64 5.55 -18.42
N SER A 265 29.87 5.39 -18.89
CA SER A 265 30.22 5.60 -20.30
C SER A 265 29.64 4.49 -21.16
N ALA A 266 28.70 4.83 -22.04
CA ALA A 266 28.19 3.91 -23.05
C ALA A 266 29.24 3.65 -24.15
N GLU A 267 28.93 2.78 -25.11
CA GLU A 267 29.81 2.53 -26.25
C GLU A 267 29.83 3.72 -27.22
N ASP A 268 31.02 4.19 -27.63
CA ASP A 268 31.18 5.20 -28.69
C ASP A 268 31.44 4.53 -30.05
N THR A 269 30.37 4.26 -30.78
CA THR A 269 30.39 3.58 -32.09
C THR A 269 30.94 4.46 -33.21
N TRP A 270 30.99 5.78 -33.02
CA TRP A 270 31.56 6.72 -33.99
C TRP A 270 33.04 7.00 -33.70
N GLY A 271 33.48 6.76 -32.46
CA GLY A 271 34.85 6.97 -32.01
C GLY A 271 35.27 8.44 -32.00
N ILE A 272 34.33 9.38 -32.15
CA ILE A 272 34.63 10.82 -32.25
C ILE A 272 34.71 11.49 -30.87
N TYR A 273 34.22 10.82 -29.82
CA TYR A 273 34.16 11.38 -28.46
C TYR A 273 35.29 10.81 -27.61
N THR A 274 35.33 9.49 -27.47
CA THR A 274 36.32 8.78 -26.63
C THR A 274 37.76 8.87 -27.16
N SER A 275 37.95 9.21 -28.44
CA SER A 275 39.29 9.50 -28.98
C SER A 275 39.71 10.96 -28.83
N SER A 276 38.75 11.85 -28.56
CA SER A 276 39.00 13.28 -28.40
C SER A 276 39.35 13.66 -26.97
N ASP A 277 38.92 12.83 -26.02
CA ASP A 277 39.11 13.04 -24.59
C ASP A 277 39.58 11.73 -23.95
N THR A 278 40.70 11.75 -23.22
CA THR A 278 41.31 10.54 -22.64
C THR A 278 41.95 10.78 -21.28
N GLU A 279 41.92 12.02 -20.80
CA GLU A 279 42.50 12.40 -19.53
C GLU A 279 41.34 12.56 -18.54
N ALA A 280 41.50 11.99 -17.34
CA ALA A 280 40.50 12.17 -16.29
C ALA A 280 40.67 13.53 -15.63
N PRO A 281 39.61 14.10 -15.05
CA PRO A 281 39.73 15.32 -14.26
C PRO A 281 40.77 15.22 -13.16
N THR A 282 41.33 16.36 -12.77
CA THR A 282 42.17 16.43 -11.58
C THR A 282 41.37 16.06 -10.33
N GLN A 283 42.00 15.35 -9.38
CA GLN A 283 41.41 15.06 -8.07
C GLN A 283 40.84 16.32 -7.39
N PRO A 284 39.60 16.30 -6.88
CA PRO A 284 39.06 17.40 -6.08
C PRO A 284 39.92 17.69 -4.84
N MET A 285 40.22 18.95 -4.60
CA MET A 285 41.05 19.42 -3.49
C MET A 285 40.26 20.26 -2.49
N ASP A 286 40.81 20.44 -1.29
CA ASP A 286 40.27 21.33 -0.25
C ASP A 286 38.80 21.04 0.09
N VAL A 287 38.41 19.76 0.16
CA VAL A 287 37.08 19.36 0.62
C VAL A 287 36.93 19.77 2.08
N VAL A 288 35.96 20.64 2.35
CA VAL A 288 35.67 21.19 3.68
C VAL A 288 34.19 21.02 4.01
N ALA A 289 33.92 20.69 5.28
CA ALA A 289 32.58 20.66 5.83
C ALA A 289 32.23 22.01 6.49
N SER A 290 30.94 22.31 6.52
CA SER A 290 30.36 23.47 7.16
C SER A 290 28.88 23.21 7.47
N ASN A 291 28.27 24.09 8.27
CA ASN A 291 26.84 24.05 8.60
C ASN A 291 26.35 22.66 9.07
N GLU A 292 27.17 21.96 9.84
CA GLU A 292 26.81 20.68 10.41
C GLU A 292 25.59 20.84 11.33
N THR A 293 24.53 20.09 11.03
CA THR A 293 23.33 19.98 11.87
C THR A 293 23.25 18.57 12.45
N THR A 294 22.13 18.24 13.08
CA THR A 294 21.85 16.89 13.58
C THR A 294 21.68 15.89 12.43
N THR A 295 21.27 16.36 11.25
CA THR A 295 20.90 15.49 10.10
C THR A 295 21.52 15.87 8.76
N THR A 296 22.29 16.97 8.70
CA THR A 296 22.89 17.47 7.46
C THR A 296 24.32 17.97 7.65
N ILE A 297 25.11 17.91 6.57
CA ILE A 297 26.46 18.50 6.48
C ILE A 297 26.60 19.15 5.10
N ASP A 298 26.96 20.43 5.04
CA ASP A 298 27.30 21.09 3.78
C ASP A 298 28.78 20.88 3.48
N ILE A 299 29.10 20.40 2.29
CA ILE A 299 30.48 20.27 1.81
C ILE A 299 30.75 21.19 0.63
N ASN A 300 31.98 21.73 0.59
CA ASN A 300 32.49 22.54 -0.51
C ASN A 300 33.91 22.09 -0.85
N TRP A 301 34.34 22.26 -2.10
CA TRP A 301 35.69 21.90 -2.53
C TRP A 301 36.19 22.84 -3.63
N THR A 302 37.48 22.76 -3.93
CA THR A 302 38.08 23.47 -5.06
C THR A 302 37.73 22.75 -6.37
N ALA A 303 37.30 23.51 -7.38
CA ALA A 303 36.95 22.97 -8.69
C ALA A 303 38.10 22.17 -9.30
N SER A 304 37.80 20.97 -9.78
CA SER A 304 38.68 20.20 -10.64
C SER A 304 38.82 20.85 -12.02
N THR A 305 39.92 20.56 -12.70
CA THR A 305 40.14 20.93 -14.09
C THR A 305 40.24 19.69 -14.96
N ASP A 306 39.88 19.83 -16.22
CA ASP A 306 39.94 18.78 -17.23
C ASP A 306 40.37 19.38 -18.58
N ASN A 307 40.87 18.56 -19.50
CA ASN A 307 41.29 18.99 -20.85
C ASN A 307 40.11 19.37 -21.75
N VAL A 308 38.91 18.83 -21.50
CA VAL A 308 37.67 19.22 -22.18
C VAL A 308 36.77 19.96 -21.21
N GLU A 309 36.21 19.27 -20.22
CA GLU A 309 35.24 19.85 -19.28
C GLU A 309 34.97 18.90 -18.11
N VAL A 310 34.94 19.44 -16.88
CA VAL A 310 34.39 18.73 -15.72
C VAL A 310 32.88 18.93 -15.71
N THR A 311 32.12 17.84 -15.81
CA THR A 311 30.65 17.89 -15.86
C THR A 311 29.99 17.71 -14.50
N GLY A 312 30.73 17.20 -13.51
CA GLY A 312 30.24 17.14 -12.15
C GLY A 312 31.14 16.36 -11.20
N TYR A 313 30.55 16.03 -10.06
CA TYR A 313 31.22 15.38 -8.94
C TYR A 313 30.30 14.29 -8.35
N ASN A 314 30.91 13.20 -7.93
CA ASN A 314 30.32 12.11 -7.14
C ASN A 314 30.69 12.32 -5.68
N ILE A 315 29.71 12.26 -4.79
CA ILE A 315 29.85 12.45 -3.35
C ILE A 315 29.69 11.09 -2.68
N TYR A 316 30.72 10.67 -1.97
CA TYR A 316 30.75 9.42 -1.23
C TYR A 316 30.70 9.68 0.27
N VAL A 317 29.84 8.96 0.98
CA VAL A 317 29.76 8.90 2.45
C VAL A 317 30.02 7.47 2.87
N ASP A 318 31.05 7.25 3.69
CA ASP A 318 31.51 5.93 4.12
C ASP A 318 31.72 4.95 2.94
N ASP A 319 32.37 5.47 1.89
CA ASP A 319 32.64 4.79 0.60
C ASP A 319 31.40 4.44 -0.24
N VAL A 320 30.19 4.83 0.18
CA VAL A 320 28.95 4.67 -0.59
C VAL A 320 28.66 5.93 -1.38
N LEU A 321 28.33 5.82 -2.67
CA LEU A 321 27.88 6.96 -3.47
C LEU A 321 26.53 7.46 -2.92
N THR A 322 26.52 8.65 -2.33
CA THR A 322 25.34 9.23 -1.65
C THR A 322 24.73 10.37 -2.46
N GLY A 323 25.48 10.97 -3.38
CA GLY A 323 24.96 12.04 -4.22
C GLY A 323 25.89 12.44 -5.34
N GLN A 324 25.42 13.33 -6.21
CA GLN A 324 26.24 13.99 -7.21
C GLN A 324 25.91 15.48 -7.27
N SER A 325 26.85 16.28 -7.79
CA SER A 325 26.66 17.72 -7.99
C SER A 325 27.35 18.16 -9.27
N ALA A 326 26.70 19.00 -10.08
CA ALA A 326 27.37 19.76 -11.14
C ALA A 326 28.14 20.97 -10.57
N ASN A 327 27.88 21.33 -9.31
CA ASN A 327 28.53 22.43 -8.61
C ASN A 327 29.67 21.93 -7.71
N VAL A 328 30.49 22.85 -7.21
CA VAL A 328 31.58 22.57 -6.25
C VAL A 328 31.13 22.56 -4.79
N ASN A 329 29.85 22.27 -4.58
CA ASN A 329 29.22 22.15 -3.27
C ASN A 329 28.11 21.11 -3.31
N TYR A 330 27.81 20.55 -2.14
CA TYR A 330 26.73 19.59 -1.95
C TYR A 330 26.29 19.58 -0.48
N GLN A 331 24.99 19.50 -0.24
CA GLN A 331 24.44 19.28 1.10
C GLN A 331 24.13 17.79 1.26
N ILE A 332 24.86 17.13 2.15
CA ILE A 332 24.57 15.76 2.55
C ILE A 332 23.42 15.81 3.56
N THR A 333 22.38 15.01 3.35
CA THR A 333 21.17 14.96 4.19
C THR A 333 20.93 13.54 4.71
N GLY A 334 19.95 13.37 5.60
CA GLY A 334 19.55 12.05 6.11
C GLY A 334 20.59 11.41 7.03
N LEU A 335 21.47 12.20 7.64
CA LEU A 335 22.51 11.72 8.54
C LEU A 335 21.94 11.49 9.95
N ALA A 336 22.50 10.53 10.68
CA ALA A 336 22.25 10.37 12.11
C ALA A 336 23.01 11.44 12.94
N PRO A 337 22.42 11.94 14.05
CA PRO A 337 23.09 12.88 14.97
C PRO A 337 24.33 12.29 15.67
N SER A 338 25.23 13.15 16.16
CA SER A 338 26.48 12.78 16.85
C SER A 338 27.32 11.70 16.15
N THR A 339 27.23 11.60 14.83
CA THR A 339 27.85 10.53 14.04
C THR A 339 28.92 11.10 13.14
N SER A 340 30.10 10.48 13.14
CA SER A 340 31.21 10.86 12.26
C SER A 340 31.13 10.08 10.97
N TYR A 341 31.23 10.78 9.85
CA TYR A 341 31.17 10.24 8.50
C TYR A 341 32.48 10.50 7.74
N ALA A 342 32.91 9.52 6.95
CA ALA A 342 34.03 9.65 6.03
C ALA A 342 33.53 10.12 4.65
N ILE A 343 33.84 11.36 4.29
CA ILE A 343 33.35 12.02 3.08
C ILE A 343 34.47 12.12 2.04
N GLN A 344 34.17 11.75 0.80
CA GLN A 344 35.06 11.92 -0.35
C GLN A 344 34.30 12.45 -1.56
N VAL A 345 35.01 13.17 -2.42
CA VAL A 345 34.47 13.74 -3.66
C VAL A 345 35.33 13.27 -4.83
N GLU A 346 34.71 12.84 -5.92
CA GLU A 346 35.36 12.40 -7.16
C GLU A 346 34.82 13.22 -8.31
N ALA A 347 35.68 13.84 -9.12
CA ALA A 347 35.26 14.59 -10.30
C ALA A 347 35.02 13.65 -11.48
N ARG A 348 34.08 14.01 -12.34
CA ARG A 348 33.81 13.36 -13.63
C ARG A 348 33.81 14.36 -14.76
N ASP A 349 34.31 13.94 -15.92
CA ASP A 349 34.27 14.73 -17.16
C ASP A 349 33.06 14.38 -18.04
N LEU A 350 33.05 14.92 -19.25
CA LEU A 350 32.00 14.74 -20.25
C LEU A 350 31.91 13.31 -20.79
N ILE A 351 33.00 12.55 -20.70
CA ILE A 351 33.06 11.16 -21.15
C ILE A 351 33.02 10.16 -19.99
N ASN A 352 32.78 10.67 -18.77
CA ASN A 352 32.75 9.99 -17.49
C ASN A 352 34.07 9.27 -17.14
N ASN A 353 35.22 9.85 -17.55
CA ASN A 353 36.44 9.55 -16.82
C ASN A 353 36.32 10.13 -15.41
N LYS A 354 36.77 9.37 -14.43
CA LYS A 354 36.69 9.71 -13.02
C LYS A 354 38.08 10.04 -12.51
N SER A 355 38.20 11.13 -11.78
CA SER A 355 39.44 11.47 -11.08
C SER A 355 39.75 10.44 -9.99
N ASP A 356 40.91 10.52 -9.36
CA ASP A 356 41.05 9.93 -8.02
C ASP A 356 40.04 10.61 -7.06
N LYS A 357 39.43 9.84 -6.15
CA LYS A 357 38.64 10.41 -5.02
C LYS A 357 39.50 11.34 -4.20
N SER A 358 38.95 12.44 -3.68
CA SER A 358 39.63 13.37 -2.77
C SER A 358 40.22 12.66 -1.54
N THR A 359 41.10 13.34 -0.83
CA THR A 359 41.46 12.92 0.53
C THR A 359 40.20 12.85 1.40
N VAL A 360 40.10 11.83 2.25
CA VAL A 360 38.95 11.64 3.16
C VAL A 360 38.83 12.84 4.10
N LEU A 361 37.68 13.51 4.06
CA LEU A 361 37.23 14.48 5.04
C LEU A 361 36.39 13.74 6.08
N ASN A 362 36.81 13.75 7.35
CA ASN A 362 35.95 13.28 8.43
C ASN A 362 35.16 14.47 8.97
N ALA A 363 33.83 14.40 8.92
CA ALA A 363 32.93 15.40 9.49
C ALA A 363 31.93 14.73 10.42
N THR A 364 31.50 15.42 11.47
CA THR A 364 30.59 14.87 12.48
C THR A 364 29.36 15.75 12.57
N THR A 365 28.17 15.15 12.48
CA THR A 365 26.92 15.83 12.79
C THR A 365 26.89 16.32 14.24
N THR A 366 26.12 17.37 14.51
CA THR A 366 25.98 17.89 15.87
C THR A 366 25.16 16.94 16.74
N SER A 367 25.28 17.10 18.05
CA SER A 367 24.41 16.40 18.99
C SER A 367 23.01 16.97 18.97
N ASP A 368 22.02 16.11 18.89
CA ASP A 368 20.64 16.47 19.15
C ASP A 368 20.45 16.68 20.66
N THR A 369 19.96 17.86 21.02
CA THR A 369 19.71 18.29 22.41
C THR A 369 18.28 18.81 22.60
N THR A 370 17.48 18.77 21.53
CA THR A 370 16.12 19.27 21.55
C THR A 370 15.23 18.12 21.95
N ALA A 371 14.50 18.25 23.06
CA ALA A 371 13.49 17.25 23.38
C ALA A 371 12.29 17.36 22.42
N PRO A 372 11.60 16.25 22.11
CA PRO A 372 10.35 16.29 21.39
C PRO A 372 9.32 17.22 22.02
N SER A 373 8.35 17.65 21.22
CA SER A 373 7.17 18.34 21.73
C SER A 373 6.36 17.42 22.66
N VAL A 374 5.67 18.03 23.63
CA VAL A 374 4.85 17.29 24.58
C VAL A 374 3.64 16.70 23.84
N PRO A 375 3.32 15.39 23.99
CA PRO A 375 2.10 14.80 23.43
C PRO A 375 0.84 15.56 23.86
N THR A 376 -0.07 15.79 22.92
CA THR A 376 -1.33 16.55 23.15
C THR A 376 -2.57 15.70 22.88
N ASN A 377 -3.74 16.24 23.20
CA ASN A 377 -5.05 15.63 22.93
C ASN A 377 -5.19 14.21 23.49
N ILE A 378 -4.69 14.02 24.72
CA ILE A 378 -4.84 12.74 25.40
C ILE A 378 -6.32 12.47 25.66
N THR A 379 -6.79 11.35 25.16
CA THR A 379 -8.15 10.84 25.36
C THR A 379 -8.10 9.42 25.88
N ALA A 380 -9.20 8.98 26.49
CA ALA A 380 -9.37 7.60 26.93
C ALA A 380 -10.59 7.00 26.25
N THR A 381 -10.40 5.82 25.68
CA THR A 381 -11.45 4.98 25.09
C THR A 381 -11.46 3.63 25.79
N ASN A 382 -12.46 2.79 25.48
CA ASN A 382 -12.53 1.39 25.94
C ASN A 382 -12.47 1.25 27.47
N ILE A 383 -13.11 2.18 28.19
CA ILE A 383 -13.05 2.23 29.65
C ILE A 383 -13.87 1.09 30.24
N SER A 384 -13.20 0.18 30.92
CA SER A 384 -13.78 -0.96 31.61
C SER A 384 -13.53 -0.91 33.11
N GLY A 385 -13.93 -1.96 33.82
CA GLY A 385 -13.66 -2.09 35.25
C GLY A 385 -12.18 -2.26 35.56
N THR A 386 -11.37 -2.78 34.65
CA THR A 386 -9.96 -3.14 34.92
C THR A 386 -8.97 -2.66 33.86
N ALA A 387 -9.43 -1.91 32.87
CA ALA A 387 -8.60 -1.44 31.76
C ALA A 387 -9.21 -0.21 31.06
N PHE A 388 -8.39 0.54 30.35
CA PHE A 388 -8.81 1.51 29.33
C PHE A 388 -7.67 1.76 28.35
N LYS A 389 -7.99 2.26 27.15
CA LYS A 389 -7.01 2.64 26.12
C LYS A 389 -6.76 4.14 26.16
N ALA A 390 -5.51 4.56 26.36
CA ALA A 390 -5.10 5.95 26.23
C ALA A 390 -4.64 6.22 24.79
N ASN A 391 -5.08 7.32 24.20
CA ASN A 391 -4.72 7.73 22.83
C ASN A 391 -4.23 9.19 22.87
N TRP A 392 -3.30 9.55 21.99
CA TRP A 392 -2.73 10.91 21.92
C TRP A 392 -2.28 11.27 20.51
N ASP A 393 -2.10 12.56 20.25
CA ASP A 393 -1.55 13.04 18.98
C ASP A 393 -0.04 12.88 18.93
N ALA A 394 0.49 12.68 17.73
CA ALA A 394 1.92 12.57 17.49
C ALA A 394 2.66 13.84 17.94
N ALA A 395 3.64 13.64 18.82
CA ALA A 395 4.69 14.63 19.07
C ALA A 395 5.56 14.87 17.82
N THR A 396 6.21 16.02 17.79
CA THR A 396 7.13 16.44 16.72
C THR A 396 8.50 16.72 17.31
N ASP A 397 9.54 16.48 16.55
CA ASP A 397 10.92 16.73 16.94
C ASP A 397 11.72 17.30 15.76
N ASP A 398 12.89 17.91 16.02
CA ASP A 398 13.74 18.45 14.95
C ASP A 398 14.45 17.35 14.13
N THR A 399 14.57 16.15 14.71
CA THR A 399 15.19 14.98 14.09
C THR A 399 14.16 13.87 13.91
N ALA A 400 13.66 13.29 15.00
CA ALA A 400 12.63 12.24 14.98
C ALA A 400 12.14 11.89 16.39
N VAL A 401 10.84 11.60 16.52
CA VAL A 401 10.29 10.94 17.72
C VAL A 401 10.39 9.43 17.55
N THR A 402 10.98 8.74 18.51
CA THR A 402 11.22 7.28 18.44
C THR A 402 10.41 6.48 19.44
N GLU A 403 9.93 7.08 20.53
CA GLU A 403 9.22 6.37 21.59
C GLU A 403 8.28 7.30 22.37
N TYR A 404 7.14 6.80 22.81
CA TYR A 404 6.27 7.41 23.82
C TYR A 404 6.33 6.63 25.13
N ARG A 405 6.35 7.34 26.25
CA ARG A 405 6.35 6.77 27.60
C ARG A 405 5.05 7.10 28.31
N VAL A 406 4.34 6.07 28.75
CA VAL A 406 3.03 6.17 29.41
C VAL A 406 3.21 6.09 30.91
N PHE A 407 2.55 6.98 31.63
CA PHE A 407 2.58 7.06 33.09
C PHE A 407 1.16 6.97 33.66
N VAL A 408 1.00 6.19 34.73
CA VAL A 408 -0.25 6.05 35.49
C VAL A 408 0.01 6.51 36.93
N ASP A 409 -0.75 7.49 37.40
CA ASP A 409 -0.58 8.18 38.68
C ASP A 409 0.86 8.71 38.89
N GLY A 410 1.50 9.13 37.79
CA GLY A 410 2.87 9.63 37.77
C GLY A 410 3.95 8.54 37.79
N VAL A 411 3.58 7.26 37.79
CA VAL A 411 4.51 6.12 37.74
C VAL A 411 4.64 5.63 36.30
N PHE A 412 5.86 5.36 35.84
CA PHE A 412 6.10 4.81 34.51
C PHE A 412 5.47 3.41 34.39
N GLU A 413 4.62 3.25 33.40
CA GLU A 413 3.91 2.00 33.11
C GLU A 413 4.59 1.25 31.97
N ALA A 414 4.75 1.92 30.82
CA ALA A 414 5.30 1.29 29.62
C ALA A 414 5.83 2.30 28.61
N SER A 415 6.55 1.78 27.62
CA SER A 415 6.95 2.49 26.40
C SER A 415 6.26 1.88 25.18
N THR A 416 5.94 2.69 24.19
CA THR A 416 5.35 2.26 22.92
C THR A 416 5.79 3.17 21.77
N THR A 417 5.83 2.66 20.54
CA THR A 417 5.98 3.47 19.32
C THR A 417 4.64 3.94 18.77
N ASP A 418 3.55 3.30 19.20
CA ASP A 418 2.19 3.61 18.75
C ASP A 418 1.66 4.87 19.43
N LEU A 419 0.67 5.51 18.81
CA LEU A 419 -0.02 6.69 19.35
C LEU A 419 -1.10 6.35 20.38
N ASN A 420 -1.09 5.11 20.88
CA ASN A 420 -2.01 4.62 21.87
C ASN A 420 -1.37 3.53 22.74
N TYR A 421 -1.96 3.31 23.92
CA TYR A 421 -1.57 2.23 24.82
C TYR A 421 -2.74 1.77 25.70
N THR A 422 -2.97 0.46 25.77
CA THR A 422 -4.00 -0.14 26.62
C THR A 422 -3.44 -0.43 28.01
N ILE A 423 -3.95 0.31 28.99
CA ILE A 423 -3.60 0.15 30.41
C ILE A 423 -4.54 -0.91 31.00
N THR A 424 -3.98 -1.92 31.65
CA THR A 424 -4.73 -3.07 32.21
C THR A 424 -4.40 -3.29 33.68
N GLY A 425 -5.07 -4.25 34.34
CA GLY A 425 -4.81 -4.59 35.74
C GLY A 425 -5.31 -3.55 36.76
N LEU A 426 -6.22 -2.67 36.34
CA LEU A 426 -6.75 -1.59 37.16
C LEU A 426 -7.84 -2.08 38.13
N THR A 427 -8.13 -1.29 39.15
CA THR A 427 -9.21 -1.54 40.11
C THR A 427 -10.51 -0.91 39.60
N VAL A 428 -11.64 -1.58 39.79
CA VAL A 428 -12.99 -1.08 39.42
C VAL A 428 -13.35 0.20 40.17
N SER A 429 -14.17 1.06 39.55
CA SER A 429 -14.64 2.34 40.11
C SER A 429 -13.53 3.21 40.69
N THR A 430 -12.35 3.18 40.08
CA THR A 430 -11.15 3.89 40.56
C THR A 430 -10.69 4.89 39.51
N THR A 431 -10.43 6.11 39.96
CA THR A 431 -9.89 7.17 39.11
C THR A 431 -8.38 7.09 39.06
N TYR A 432 -7.83 7.08 37.85
CA TYR A 432 -6.40 7.10 37.53
C TYR A 432 -6.05 8.37 36.76
N GLN A 433 -4.84 8.88 36.96
CA GLN A 433 -4.29 10.00 36.20
C GLN A 433 -3.29 9.47 35.16
N VAL A 434 -3.54 9.70 33.88
CA VAL A 434 -2.64 9.26 32.80
C VAL A 434 -1.95 10.44 32.15
N SER A 435 -0.63 10.34 31.98
CA SER A 435 0.16 11.29 31.20
C SER A 435 1.14 10.55 30.30
N VAL A 436 1.58 11.23 29.23
CA VAL A 436 2.50 10.66 28.24
C VAL A 436 3.62 11.65 27.98
N SER A 437 4.86 11.17 27.85
CA SER A 437 6.00 11.93 27.31
C SER A 437 6.49 11.28 26.02
N ALA A 438 7.23 12.05 25.21
CA ALA A 438 7.86 11.59 23.97
C ALA A 438 9.39 11.61 24.12
N LYS A 439 10.06 10.68 23.44
CA LYS A 439 11.51 10.57 23.35
C LYS A 439 11.99 10.51 21.92
N ASP A 440 13.15 11.12 21.68
CA ASP A 440 13.90 11.01 20.43
C ASP A 440 14.99 9.93 20.49
N ALA A 441 15.73 9.79 19.38
CA ALA A 441 16.85 8.87 19.25
C ALA A 441 18.08 9.26 20.12
N ALA A 442 18.22 10.54 20.47
CA ALA A 442 19.27 11.05 21.35
C ALA A 442 18.93 10.87 22.85
N ASN A 443 17.76 10.31 23.17
CA ASN A 443 17.19 10.14 24.51
C ASN A 443 16.82 11.47 25.20
N ASN A 444 16.61 12.56 24.47
CA ASN A 444 15.95 13.72 25.06
C ASN A 444 14.46 13.36 25.24
N GLU A 445 13.91 13.71 26.41
CA GLU A 445 12.54 13.39 26.78
C GLU A 445 11.74 14.67 26.97
N SER A 446 10.56 14.76 26.36
CA SER A 446 9.64 15.86 26.55
C SER A 446 9.20 15.95 28.01
N ALA A 447 8.63 17.09 28.42
CA ALA A 447 7.80 17.09 29.61
C ALA A 447 6.62 16.10 29.42
N GLN A 448 6.08 15.57 30.52
CA GLN A 448 4.81 14.85 30.46
C GLN A 448 3.69 15.80 30.05
N SER A 449 2.72 15.26 29.31
CA SER A 449 1.47 15.93 29.01
C SER A 449 0.71 16.37 30.28
N GLU A 450 -0.29 17.23 30.08
CA GLU A 450 -1.36 17.38 31.07
C GLU A 450 -1.99 16.02 31.37
N SER A 451 -2.27 15.75 32.65
CA SER A 451 -2.82 14.47 33.06
C SER A 451 -4.32 14.36 32.70
N LEU A 452 -4.70 13.28 32.03
CA LEU A 452 -6.09 12.90 31.82
C LEU A 452 -6.60 12.09 33.01
N SER A 453 -7.74 12.49 33.57
CA SER A 453 -8.43 11.75 34.62
C SER A 453 -9.38 10.73 34.03
N VAL A 454 -9.15 9.44 34.30
CA VAL A 454 -9.95 8.34 33.78
C VAL A 454 -10.48 7.50 34.93
N THR A 455 -11.79 7.30 35.01
CA THR A 455 -12.41 6.47 36.06
C THR A 455 -12.88 5.17 35.46
N THR A 456 -12.32 4.05 35.93
CA THR A 456 -12.76 2.70 35.54
C THR A 456 -14.22 2.47 35.93
N THR A 457 -14.93 1.64 35.18
CA THR A 457 -16.34 1.32 35.47
C THR A 457 -16.46 0.47 36.74
N ASP A 458 -17.67 0.25 37.23
CA ASP A 458 -17.93 -0.59 38.42
C ASP A 458 -17.76 -2.10 38.18
N GLY A 459 -17.29 -2.49 36.99
CA GLY A 459 -17.10 -3.88 36.60
C GLY A 459 -18.40 -4.68 36.53
N GLN A 460 -19.57 -4.04 36.61
CA GLN A 460 -20.84 -4.71 36.39
C GLN A 460 -21.07 -4.84 34.87
N SER A 461 -21.16 -6.08 34.38
CA SER A 461 -21.71 -6.35 33.05
C SER A 461 -23.20 -6.00 33.07
N ASN A 462 -23.69 -5.42 31.98
CA ASN A 462 -25.13 -5.22 31.72
C ASN A 462 -25.91 -6.55 31.54
N GLY A 463 -25.36 -7.69 31.97
CA GLY A 463 -25.89 -9.04 31.74
C GLY A 463 -25.40 -9.68 30.44
N ILE A 464 -24.48 -9.01 29.73
CA ILE A 464 -23.89 -9.42 28.46
C ILE A 464 -22.74 -10.37 28.74
N ASN A 465 -22.79 -11.54 28.11
CA ASN A 465 -21.81 -12.61 28.30
C ASN A 465 -21.21 -13.12 26.98
N GLU A 466 -21.48 -12.44 25.86
CA GLU A 466 -21.02 -12.85 24.53
C GLU A 466 -20.72 -11.64 23.63
N LEU A 467 -19.77 -11.81 22.72
CA LEU A 467 -19.42 -10.87 21.66
C LEU A 467 -20.54 -10.80 20.60
N PHE A 468 -20.63 -9.67 19.89
CA PHE A 468 -21.59 -9.51 18.78
C PHE A 468 -21.12 -8.47 17.77
N ILE A 469 -21.70 -8.48 16.56
CA ILE A 469 -21.35 -7.55 15.48
C ILE A 469 -21.95 -6.17 15.81
N SER A 470 -21.10 -5.15 15.83
CA SER A 470 -21.47 -3.76 16.12
C SER A 470 -21.48 -2.85 14.89
N GLU A 471 -20.71 -3.14 13.84
CA GLU A 471 -20.73 -2.34 12.60
C GLU A 471 -20.44 -3.20 11.37
N TYR A 472 -21.15 -2.91 10.27
CA TYR A 472 -20.97 -3.51 8.94
C TYR A 472 -20.83 -2.38 7.93
N VAL A 473 -19.72 -2.36 7.19
CA VAL A 473 -19.39 -1.29 6.25
C VAL A 473 -19.40 -1.83 4.83
N GLU A 474 -20.34 -1.35 4.01
CA GLU A 474 -20.36 -1.62 2.57
C GLU A 474 -20.30 -0.32 1.73
N PRO A 475 -19.29 -0.19 0.86
CA PRO A 475 -19.14 1.00 0.04
C PRO A 475 -20.07 0.97 -1.17
N ALA A 476 -20.27 2.12 -1.82
CA ALA A 476 -20.98 2.21 -3.09
C ALA A 476 -20.26 1.48 -4.26
N GLY A 477 -19.00 1.09 -4.03
CA GLY A 477 -18.12 0.31 -4.90
C GLY A 477 -16.71 0.27 -4.32
N GLY A 478 -15.94 -0.77 -4.66
CA GLY A 478 -14.56 -0.95 -4.21
C GLY A 478 -14.41 -1.74 -2.90
N THR A 479 -13.26 -1.56 -2.26
CA THR A 479 -12.70 -2.40 -1.19
C THR A 479 -12.81 -1.82 0.22
N GLN A 480 -13.50 -0.68 0.41
CA GLN A 480 -13.71 -0.07 1.73
C GLN A 480 -14.75 -0.85 2.56
N LYS A 481 -14.39 -2.08 2.95
CA LYS A 481 -15.26 -3.06 3.63
C LYS A 481 -14.68 -3.41 4.98
N ALA A 482 -15.50 -3.34 6.03
CA ALA A 482 -15.11 -3.67 7.39
C ALA A 482 -16.26 -4.34 8.15
N ILE A 483 -15.89 -5.18 9.11
CA ILE A 483 -16.78 -5.76 10.13
C ILE A 483 -16.20 -5.41 11.49
N GLU A 484 -17.02 -4.85 12.38
CA GLU A 484 -16.66 -4.55 13.76
C GLU A 484 -17.41 -5.47 14.72
N ILE A 485 -16.69 -5.97 15.73
CA ILE A 485 -17.21 -6.84 16.79
C ILE A 485 -16.96 -6.19 18.14
N VAL A 486 -17.98 -6.09 18.99
CA VAL A 486 -17.85 -5.44 20.31
C VAL A 486 -17.80 -6.46 21.45
N ASN A 487 -16.99 -6.17 22.47
CA ASN A 487 -17.04 -6.83 23.77
C ASN A 487 -17.66 -5.95 24.86
N LEU A 488 -18.98 -6.04 25.06
CA LEU A 488 -19.65 -5.36 26.18
C LEU A 488 -19.74 -6.22 27.47
N THR A 489 -19.01 -7.34 27.55
CA THR A 489 -19.05 -8.24 28.71
C THR A 489 -18.21 -7.72 29.87
N SER A 490 -18.34 -8.32 31.07
CA SER A 490 -17.60 -7.87 32.27
C SER A 490 -16.11 -8.22 32.28
N SER A 491 -15.63 -8.94 31.27
CA SER A 491 -14.22 -9.34 31.18
C SER A 491 -13.72 -9.35 29.74
N ALA A 492 -12.41 -9.31 29.56
CA ALA A 492 -11.82 -9.60 28.26
C ALA A 492 -12.26 -11.00 27.77
N ILE A 493 -12.53 -11.11 26.47
CA ILE A 493 -12.88 -12.37 25.81
C ILE A 493 -11.75 -12.73 24.85
N SER A 494 -11.23 -13.94 24.97
CA SER A 494 -10.28 -14.50 24.01
C SER A 494 -10.98 -14.74 22.68
N LEU A 495 -10.30 -14.42 21.58
CA LEU A 495 -10.77 -14.66 20.22
C LEU A 495 -10.57 -16.11 19.76
N GLU A 496 -9.95 -16.97 20.58
CA GLU A 496 -9.83 -18.40 20.29
C GLU A 496 -11.21 -19.02 20.05
N GLY A 497 -11.37 -19.70 18.91
CA GLY A 497 -12.62 -20.33 18.51
C GLY A 497 -13.66 -19.39 17.91
N TYR A 498 -13.40 -18.08 17.81
CA TYR A 498 -14.28 -17.14 17.12
C TYR A 498 -13.92 -17.00 15.64
N SER A 499 -14.94 -16.94 14.78
CA SER A 499 -14.75 -16.77 13.33
C SER A 499 -15.91 -16.03 12.67
N ILE A 500 -15.65 -15.45 11.50
CA ILE A 500 -16.71 -14.99 10.59
C ILE A 500 -16.74 -15.86 9.34
N MET A 501 -17.94 -16.04 8.78
CA MET A 501 -18.18 -16.72 7.50
C MET A 501 -19.21 -15.94 6.70
N LYS A 502 -19.18 -16.12 5.38
CA LYS A 502 -20.10 -15.47 4.45
C LYS A 502 -21.06 -16.47 3.83
N GLN A 503 -22.27 -16.03 3.52
CA GLN A 503 -23.17 -16.75 2.62
C GLN A 503 -23.26 -16.01 1.27
N SER A 504 -22.66 -16.56 0.23
CA SER A 504 -22.56 -15.90 -1.07
C SER A 504 -23.91 -15.74 -1.78
N ASN A 505 -24.25 -14.51 -2.16
CA ASN A 505 -25.51 -14.07 -2.73
C ASN A 505 -26.74 -14.54 -1.95
N GLY A 506 -26.59 -14.69 -0.63
CA GLY A 506 -27.70 -15.04 0.27
C GLY A 506 -28.26 -16.44 0.03
N ALA A 507 -27.46 -17.35 -0.53
CA ALA A 507 -27.86 -18.73 -0.76
C ALA A 507 -26.71 -19.72 -0.47
N GLY A 508 -27.07 -20.96 -0.16
CA GLY A 508 -26.10 -22.03 0.09
C GLY A 508 -25.63 -22.14 1.54
N GLU A 509 -24.54 -22.86 1.75
CA GLU A 509 -23.92 -23.03 3.07
C GLU A 509 -23.06 -21.81 3.43
N TRP A 510 -22.69 -21.71 4.71
CA TRP A 510 -21.62 -20.82 5.14
C TRP A 510 -20.30 -21.28 4.52
N ILE A 511 -19.54 -20.34 3.95
CA ILE A 511 -18.27 -20.60 3.30
C ILE A 511 -17.16 -19.69 3.83
N ASP A 512 -15.93 -20.13 3.60
CA ASP A 512 -14.69 -19.38 3.80
C ASP A 512 -14.56 -18.79 5.21
N GLU A 513 -14.34 -19.69 6.17
CA GLU A 513 -14.13 -19.34 7.57
C GLU A 513 -12.87 -18.50 7.76
N LEU A 514 -13.01 -17.34 8.39
CA LEU A 514 -11.93 -16.50 8.86
C LEU A 514 -11.90 -16.53 10.39
N ALA A 515 -10.90 -17.23 10.95
CA ALA A 515 -10.64 -17.26 12.38
C ALA A 515 -10.09 -15.91 12.88
N LEU A 516 -10.65 -15.38 13.96
CA LEU A 516 -10.33 -14.04 14.46
C LEU A 516 -9.04 -13.97 15.28
N ASP A 517 -8.55 -15.12 15.75
CA ASP A 517 -7.26 -15.28 16.45
C ASP A 517 -6.07 -15.50 15.51
N SER A 518 -6.26 -15.28 14.19
CA SER A 518 -5.22 -15.42 13.16
C SER A 518 -4.28 -14.21 13.06
N GLY A 519 -4.60 -13.10 13.74
CA GLY A 519 -3.81 -11.88 13.79
C GLY A 519 -2.88 -11.78 15.02
N THR A 520 -2.49 -10.56 15.37
CA THR A 520 -1.68 -10.26 16.57
C THR A 520 -2.53 -10.00 17.81
N VAL A 521 -3.78 -9.58 17.64
CA VAL A 521 -4.73 -9.31 18.71
C VAL A 521 -5.49 -10.60 19.04
N GLN A 522 -5.29 -11.15 20.24
CA GLN A 522 -5.82 -12.46 20.65
C GLN A 522 -7.05 -12.38 21.58
N SER A 523 -7.46 -11.18 21.97
CA SER A 523 -8.60 -10.95 22.86
C SER A 523 -9.14 -9.54 22.73
N ILE A 524 -10.45 -9.37 22.88
CA ILE A 524 -11.09 -8.06 22.97
C ILE A 524 -11.26 -7.71 24.45
N THR A 525 -10.72 -6.59 24.93
CA THR A 525 -10.96 -6.13 26.30
C THR A 525 -12.39 -5.61 26.48
N THR A 526 -12.90 -5.59 27.71
CA THR A 526 -14.24 -5.04 27.98
C THR A 526 -14.37 -3.60 27.47
N GLY A 527 -15.49 -3.30 26.82
CA GLY A 527 -15.80 -1.99 26.25
C GLY A 527 -15.04 -1.68 24.96
N ASP A 528 -14.23 -2.61 24.45
CA ASP A 528 -13.48 -2.47 23.21
C ASP A 528 -14.20 -3.14 22.04
N VAL A 529 -13.75 -2.82 20.83
CA VAL A 529 -14.15 -3.44 19.59
C VAL A 529 -12.98 -4.15 18.92
N PHE A 530 -13.26 -4.95 17.91
CA PHE A 530 -12.30 -5.60 17.04
C PHE A 530 -12.71 -5.42 15.59
N VAL A 531 -11.87 -4.76 14.79
CA VAL A 531 -12.18 -4.39 13.42
C VAL A 531 -11.43 -5.28 12.43
N ILE A 532 -12.19 -5.94 11.57
CA ILE A 532 -11.69 -6.74 10.45
C ILE A 532 -11.81 -5.90 9.19
N LEU A 533 -10.70 -5.66 8.50
CA LEU A 533 -10.62 -4.77 7.34
C LEU A 533 -10.21 -5.54 6.08
N ASN A 534 -10.91 -5.27 4.97
CA ASN A 534 -10.45 -5.68 3.65
C ASN A 534 -9.16 -4.92 3.29
N SER A 535 -8.07 -5.64 3.03
CA SER A 535 -6.73 -5.07 2.86
C SER A 535 -6.59 -4.15 1.65
N GLY A 536 -7.57 -4.13 0.75
CA GLY A 536 -7.63 -3.17 -0.35
C GLY A 536 -8.19 -1.79 0.05
N ALA A 537 -8.67 -1.61 1.28
CA ALA A 537 -9.22 -0.33 1.74
C ALA A 537 -8.12 0.75 1.85
N THR A 538 -8.46 1.98 1.45
CA THR A 538 -7.53 3.12 1.47
C THR A 538 -7.96 4.26 2.39
N ALA A 539 -9.13 4.16 3.04
CA ALA A 539 -9.57 5.17 4.00
C ALA A 539 -8.77 5.05 5.29
N GLN A 540 -8.08 6.14 5.65
CA GLN A 540 -7.20 6.16 6.83
C GLN A 540 -7.95 5.83 8.13
N GLU A 541 -9.18 6.32 8.29
CA GLU A 541 -10.02 6.05 9.47
C GLU A 541 -10.32 4.55 9.66
N LEU A 542 -10.46 3.78 8.56
CA LEU A 542 -10.58 2.32 8.66
C LEU A 542 -9.23 1.66 8.99
N ILE A 543 -8.14 2.14 8.38
CA ILE A 543 -6.79 1.60 8.57
C ILE A 543 -6.32 1.80 10.02
N ASP A 544 -6.57 2.98 10.59
CA ASP A 544 -6.16 3.35 11.96
C ASP A 544 -6.86 2.51 13.04
N ASN A 545 -8.05 1.98 12.73
CA ASN A 545 -8.86 1.19 13.65
C ASN A 545 -8.79 -0.32 13.38
N ALA A 546 -8.06 -0.78 12.35
CA ALA A 546 -8.04 -2.20 11.97
C ALA A 546 -7.19 -3.05 12.93
N ASP A 547 -7.77 -4.15 13.44
CA ASP A 547 -7.08 -5.14 14.26
C ASP A 547 -6.69 -6.39 13.44
N LEU A 548 -7.41 -6.66 12.35
CA LEU A 548 -7.15 -7.79 11.44
C LEU A 548 -7.35 -7.39 9.98
N PHE A 549 -6.32 -7.59 9.15
CA PHE A 549 -6.39 -7.38 7.71
C PHE A 549 -6.65 -8.71 6.98
N HIS A 550 -7.60 -8.72 6.06
CA HIS A 550 -7.86 -9.86 5.18
C HIS A 550 -7.85 -9.43 3.70
N PRO A 551 -7.25 -10.20 2.77
CA PRO A 551 -7.27 -9.89 1.35
C PRO A 551 -8.67 -9.69 0.79
N ASP A 552 -8.80 -9.03 -0.37
CA ASP A 552 -10.08 -8.84 -1.10
C ASP A 552 -10.63 -10.16 -1.68
N THR A 553 -10.95 -11.06 -0.77
CA THR A 553 -11.41 -12.43 -0.97
C THR A 553 -12.45 -12.73 0.11
N SER A 554 -13.18 -13.82 -0.05
CA SER A 554 -14.18 -14.24 0.94
C SER A 554 -13.51 -14.48 2.32
N PRO A 555 -14.12 -14.06 3.44
CA PRO A 555 -15.44 -13.45 3.55
C PRO A 555 -15.47 -11.92 3.38
N MET A 556 -14.33 -11.23 3.28
CA MET A 556 -14.25 -9.75 3.24
C MET A 556 -14.51 -9.11 1.88
N ASN A 557 -14.80 -9.90 0.85
CA ASN A 557 -15.31 -9.43 -0.45
C ASN A 557 -16.85 -9.36 -0.49
N PHE A 558 -17.51 -9.33 0.66
CA PHE A 558 -18.96 -9.31 0.80
C PHE A 558 -19.63 -8.12 0.09
N ASN A 559 -20.90 -8.26 -0.27
CA ASN A 559 -21.72 -7.18 -0.80
C ASN A 559 -23.17 -7.26 -0.29
N GLY A 560 -24.05 -6.39 -0.77
CA GLY A 560 -25.33 -6.10 -0.14
C GLY A 560 -26.33 -7.23 0.00
N ASN A 561 -26.11 -8.37 -0.65
CA ASN A 561 -26.90 -9.59 -0.49
C ASN A 561 -26.08 -10.77 0.08
N ASP A 562 -24.93 -10.53 0.68
CA ASP A 562 -24.09 -11.52 1.34
C ASP A 562 -24.26 -11.44 2.87
N PRO A 563 -25.06 -12.31 3.50
CA PRO A 563 -25.08 -12.40 4.96
C PRO A 563 -23.70 -12.76 5.52
N ILE A 564 -23.35 -12.12 6.63
CA ILE A 564 -22.16 -12.44 7.43
C ILE A 564 -22.61 -13.02 8.75
N GLY A 565 -22.18 -14.24 9.03
CA GLY A 565 -22.41 -14.93 10.29
C GLY A 565 -21.18 -14.83 11.16
N PHE A 566 -21.40 -14.65 12.46
CA PHE A 566 -20.39 -14.65 13.50
C PHE A 566 -20.54 -15.92 14.34
N PHE A 567 -19.44 -16.65 14.53
CA PHE A 567 -19.44 -18.00 15.07
C PHE A 567 -18.50 -18.13 16.27
N LYS A 568 -18.84 -19.07 17.15
CA LYS A 568 -18.00 -19.53 18.25
C LYS A 568 -17.98 -21.05 18.28
N ASP A 569 -16.80 -21.65 18.21
CA ASP A 569 -16.61 -23.10 18.14
C ASP A 569 -17.46 -23.74 17.02
N GLY A 570 -17.59 -23.05 15.89
CA GLY A 570 -18.41 -23.46 14.73
C GLY A 570 -19.93 -23.29 14.91
N VAL A 571 -20.40 -22.69 16.01
CA VAL A 571 -21.83 -22.39 16.25
C VAL A 571 -22.12 -20.93 15.92
N LEU A 572 -23.13 -20.67 15.09
CA LEU A 572 -23.59 -19.31 14.78
C LEU A 572 -24.10 -18.65 16.06
N ILE A 573 -23.53 -17.50 16.42
CA ILE A 573 -23.92 -16.70 17.58
C ILE A 573 -24.58 -15.38 17.17
N ASP A 574 -24.12 -14.71 16.11
CA ASP A 574 -24.71 -13.45 15.61
C ASP A 574 -24.75 -13.42 14.08
N ILE A 575 -25.58 -12.57 13.51
CA ILE A 575 -25.69 -12.43 12.05
C ILE A 575 -26.05 -11.00 11.62
N VAL A 576 -25.45 -10.56 10.52
CA VAL A 576 -25.91 -9.41 9.74
C VAL A 576 -26.33 -9.90 8.35
N GLY A 577 -27.58 -9.62 7.97
CA GLY A 577 -28.22 -10.17 6.76
C GLY A 577 -29.07 -11.41 6.99
N THR A 578 -30.05 -11.65 6.12
CA THR A 578 -30.99 -12.78 6.29
C THR A 578 -30.43 -14.06 5.66
N PHE A 579 -30.16 -15.08 6.46
CA PHE A 579 -29.71 -16.39 5.99
C PHE A 579 -30.71 -17.01 4.98
N GLY A 580 -30.21 -17.45 3.83
CA GLY A 580 -30.99 -18.09 2.77
C GLY A 580 -31.87 -17.11 1.98
N ASN A 581 -31.58 -15.81 2.02
CA ASN A 581 -32.29 -14.79 1.26
C ASN A 581 -31.35 -14.01 0.33
N SER A 582 -31.57 -14.11 -0.98
CA SER A 582 -30.76 -13.44 -2.00
C SER A 582 -31.10 -11.96 -2.22
N GLY A 583 -32.01 -11.38 -1.43
CA GLY A 583 -32.38 -9.98 -1.49
C GLY A 583 -31.33 -9.07 -0.84
N ASN A 584 -31.12 -7.90 -1.42
CA ASN A 584 -30.19 -6.91 -0.85
C ASN A 584 -30.73 -6.38 0.49
N PHE A 585 -29.97 -6.57 1.58
CA PHE A 585 -30.28 -6.02 2.90
C PHE A 585 -29.37 -4.84 3.26
N ALA A 586 -28.14 -4.77 2.70
CA ALA A 586 -27.16 -3.73 3.05
C ALA A 586 -26.36 -3.18 1.86
N GLN A 587 -26.92 -3.21 0.64
CA GLN A 587 -26.25 -2.66 -0.53
C GLN A 587 -25.93 -1.17 -0.36
N ASN A 588 -24.64 -0.82 -0.48
CA ASN A 588 -24.12 0.55 -0.46
C ASN A 588 -24.53 1.34 0.81
N ILE A 589 -24.51 0.70 1.97
CA ILE A 589 -24.77 1.35 3.25
C ILE A 589 -23.77 0.90 4.33
N THR A 590 -23.61 1.74 5.35
CA THR A 590 -23.05 1.33 6.63
C THR A 590 -24.20 1.02 7.58
N LEU A 591 -24.15 -0.13 8.25
CA LEU A 591 -25.07 -0.51 9.32
C LEU A 591 -24.33 -0.47 10.65
N ARG A 592 -24.83 0.30 11.60
CA ARG A 592 -24.32 0.34 12.99
C ARG A 592 -25.36 -0.25 13.91
N ARG A 593 -24.94 -1.16 14.79
CA ARG A 593 -25.81 -1.74 15.80
C ARG A 593 -26.27 -0.62 16.73
N LYS A 594 -27.53 -0.65 17.14
CA LYS A 594 -28.04 0.32 18.12
C LYS A 594 -27.47 0.05 19.49
N GLU A 595 -27.21 1.12 20.24
CA GLU A 595 -26.61 1.07 21.57
C GLU A 595 -27.47 0.35 22.64
N ASP A 596 -28.77 0.13 22.38
CA ASP A 596 -29.68 -0.60 23.27
C ASP A 596 -29.71 -2.11 23.00
N ILE A 597 -28.96 -2.58 22.00
CA ILE A 597 -28.76 -4.00 21.69
C ILE A 597 -27.59 -4.53 22.51
N LEU A 598 -27.89 -5.44 23.43
CA LEU A 598 -26.97 -5.90 24.46
C LEU A 598 -26.66 -7.40 24.35
N SER A 599 -26.97 -8.04 23.22
CA SER A 599 -26.72 -9.47 23.02
C SER A 599 -26.68 -9.82 21.53
N PRO A 600 -25.90 -10.84 21.13
CA PRO A 600 -25.92 -11.33 19.76
C PRO A 600 -27.29 -11.92 19.40
N ASN A 601 -27.63 -11.91 18.11
CA ASN A 601 -28.88 -12.42 17.59
C ASN A 601 -28.62 -13.27 16.34
N THR A 602 -28.96 -14.56 16.39
CA THR A 602 -28.79 -15.48 15.25
C THR A 602 -29.84 -15.31 14.16
N THR A 603 -30.81 -14.40 14.34
CA THR A 603 -31.85 -14.07 13.35
C THR A 603 -31.81 -12.58 13.06
N TYR A 604 -31.38 -12.22 11.86
CA TYR A 604 -31.26 -10.81 11.48
C TYR A 604 -32.56 -10.03 11.64
N ASP A 605 -32.52 -8.98 12.48
CA ASP A 605 -33.58 -7.99 12.63
C ASP A 605 -33.02 -6.60 12.32
N ILE A 606 -33.47 -6.01 11.22
CA ILE A 606 -33.07 -4.65 10.81
C ILE A 606 -33.38 -3.59 11.87
N ASN A 607 -34.34 -3.83 12.78
CA ASN A 607 -34.67 -2.87 13.84
C ASN A 607 -33.55 -2.73 14.88
N GLU A 608 -32.59 -3.65 14.91
CA GLU A 608 -31.40 -3.62 15.77
C GLU A 608 -30.30 -2.71 15.20
N TRP A 609 -30.49 -2.12 14.02
CA TRP A 609 -29.48 -1.38 13.29
C TRP A 609 -29.96 0.03 12.93
N ASP A 610 -29.04 0.98 13.02
CA ASP A 610 -29.12 2.28 12.35
C ASP A 610 -28.43 2.18 10.98
N SER A 611 -29.00 2.87 9.98
CA SER A 611 -28.52 2.82 8.60
C SER A 611 -27.99 4.18 8.17
N PHE A 612 -26.76 4.18 7.67
CA PHE A 612 -26.04 5.34 7.17
C PHE A 612 -25.71 5.16 5.68
N ALA A 613 -25.33 6.24 5.02
CA ALA A 613 -24.90 6.18 3.63
C ALA A 613 -23.60 5.36 3.50
N ALA A 614 -23.33 4.80 2.32
CA ALA A 614 -22.03 4.20 2.01
C ALA A 614 -20.87 5.15 2.34
N ASN A 615 -19.76 4.57 2.79
CA ASN A 615 -18.54 5.26 3.19
C ASN A 615 -18.71 6.21 4.40
N THR A 616 -19.68 5.95 5.28
CA THR A 616 -19.72 6.55 6.62
C THR A 616 -18.92 5.66 7.56
N PHE A 617 -17.84 6.21 8.14
CA PHE A 617 -16.90 5.50 9.01
C PHE A 617 -16.78 6.11 10.42
N ASP A 618 -17.55 7.16 10.70
CA ASP A 618 -17.44 8.01 11.91
C ASP A 618 -17.73 7.32 13.26
N GLY A 619 -18.08 6.03 13.24
CA GLY A 619 -18.28 5.22 14.44
C GLY A 619 -17.37 4.00 14.53
N ILE A 620 -16.60 3.69 13.48
CA ILE A 620 -15.69 2.55 13.50
C ILE A 620 -14.61 2.74 14.58
N GLY A 621 -14.24 1.66 15.25
CA GLY A 621 -13.31 1.68 16.37
C GLY A 621 -13.98 2.01 17.71
N SER A 622 -15.32 2.14 17.76
CA SER A 622 -16.02 2.37 19.02
C SER A 622 -17.48 1.91 18.98
N HIS A 623 -17.93 1.28 20.06
CA HIS A 623 -19.34 0.99 20.25
C HIS A 623 -19.73 1.23 21.71
N SER A 624 -20.81 1.98 21.90
CA SER A 624 -21.33 2.32 23.24
C SER A 624 -22.63 1.59 23.51
N ALA A 625 -22.88 1.29 24.78
CA ALA A 625 -24.18 0.83 25.24
C ALA A 625 -24.90 1.96 25.96
N THR A 626 -26.17 2.22 25.63
CA THR A 626 -26.95 3.18 26.41
C THR A 626 -27.26 2.52 27.76
N LEU A 627 -26.78 3.12 28.85
CA LEU A 627 -27.16 2.73 30.21
C LEU A 627 -28.63 3.06 30.46
N SER A 628 -29.53 2.24 29.93
CA SER A 628 -30.94 2.31 30.25
C SER A 628 -31.21 1.51 31.52
N VAL A 629 -31.85 2.15 32.51
CA VAL A 629 -32.53 1.38 33.55
C VAL A 629 -33.73 0.74 32.85
N PRO A 630 -33.85 -0.61 32.80
CA PRO A 630 -35.00 -1.25 32.17
C PRO A 630 -36.29 -0.61 32.69
N GLU A 631 -37.13 -0.13 31.78
CA GLU A 631 -38.35 0.63 32.05
C GLU A 631 -39.10 0.04 33.26
N ASN A 632 -39.59 0.90 34.16
CA ASN A 632 -40.06 0.55 35.50
C ASN A 632 -41.38 -0.26 35.51
N ASN A 633 -41.36 -1.51 35.03
CA ASN A 633 -42.54 -2.36 34.88
C ASN A 633 -43.16 -2.83 36.21
N LEU A 634 -42.47 -2.66 37.35
CA LEU A 634 -42.99 -2.99 38.68
C LEU A 634 -43.78 -1.83 39.34
N GLU A 635 -43.73 -0.60 38.82
CA GLU A 635 -44.49 0.53 39.41
C GLU A 635 -46.01 0.35 39.24
N ASN A 636 -46.44 -0.23 38.11
CA ASN A 636 -47.85 -0.52 37.79
C ASN A 636 -48.33 -1.91 38.28
N PHE A 637 -47.54 -2.59 39.11
CA PHE A 637 -47.85 -3.93 39.61
C PHE A 637 -49.07 -3.95 40.55
N GLN A 638 -50.11 -4.70 40.18
CA GLN A 638 -51.35 -4.83 40.96
C GLN A 638 -51.47 -6.22 41.61
N VAL A 639 -51.78 -6.21 42.91
CA VAL A 639 -52.07 -7.40 43.73
C VAL A 639 -53.54 -7.32 44.17
N TYR A 640 -54.34 -8.34 43.86
CA TYR A 640 -55.77 -8.31 44.16
C TYR A 640 -56.35 -9.69 44.53
N PRO A 641 -57.44 -9.75 45.32
CA PRO A 641 -57.98 -8.64 46.10
C PRO A 641 -57.05 -8.30 47.28
N ASN A 642 -56.96 -7.02 47.63
CA ASN A 642 -56.24 -6.53 48.80
C ASN A 642 -56.97 -5.28 49.35
N PRO A 643 -57.71 -5.36 50.47
CA PRO A 643 -57.77 -6.48 51.43
C PRO A 643 -58.34 -7.79 50.87
N ASN A 644 -57.85 -8.94 51.37
CA ASN A 644 -58.22 -10.28 50.90
C ASN A 644 -58.98 -11.08 51.96
N ASN A 645 -60.23 -11.47 51.65
CA ASN A 645 -61.07 -12.33 52.49
C ASN A 645 -61.18 -13.77 51.94
N GLY A 646 -60.54 -14.09 50.79
CA GLY A 646 -60.63 -15.37 50.07
C GLY A 646 -59.56 -16.37 50.52
N ASN A 647 -59.06 -17.27 49.69
CA ASN A 647 -57.82 -18.03 49.99
C ASN A 647 -56.74 -17.79 48.93
N THR A 648 -57.00 -16.95 47.94
CA THR A 648 -56.15 -16.82 46.76
C THR A 648 -55.84 -15.36 46.53
N LEU A 649 -54.57 -15.09 46.21
CA LEU A 649 -54.07 -13.78 45.83
C LEU A 649 -53.63 -13.82 44.36
N TYR A 650 -54.14 -12.89 43.55
CA TYR A 650 -53.88 -12.82 42.12
C TYR A 650 -52.91 -11.69 41.78
N PHE A 651 -52.15 -11.89 40.71
CA PHE A 651 -51.13 -10.96 40.23
C PHE A 651 -51.33 -10.69 38.75
N ASN A 652 -51.33 -9.41 38.36
CA ASN A 652 -51.24 -9.05 36.95
C ASN A 652 -49.77 -8.86 36.57
N THR A 653 -49.19 -9.84 35.90
CA THR A 653 -47.79 -9.83 35.46
C THR A 653 -47.65 -10.30 34.01
N THR A 654 -46.67 -9.74 33.31
CA THR A 654 -46.22 -10.12 31.95
C THR A 654 -44.92 -10.94 31.98
N LYS A 655 -44.27 -11.03 33.16
CA LYS A 655 -43.04 -11.82 33.39
C LYS A 655 -43.21 -12.78 34.56
N GLU A 656 -42.32 -13.77 34.67
CA GLU A 656 -42.22 -14.62 35.85
C GLU A 656 -41.73 -13.80 37.05
N ILE A 657 -42.35 -14.01 38.22
CA ILE A 657 -42.01 -13.29 39.46
C ILE A 657 -41.89 -14.24 40.65
N GLN A 658 -40.97 -13.92 41.56
CA GLN A 658 -40.86 -14.55 42.86
C GLN A 658 -41.65 -13.74 43.90
N VAL A 659 -42.62 -14.35 44.56
CA VAL A 659 -43.42 -13.71 45.62
C VAL A 659 -43.02 -14.25 46.98
N ASN A 660 -42.44 -13.40 47.81
CA ASN A 660 -42.15 -13.68 49.21
C ASN A 660 -43.14 -12.94 50.12
N VAL A 661 -43.81 -13.67 51.00
CA VAL A 661 -44.70 -13.11 52.02
C VAL A 661 -43.97 -13.11 53.36
N TYR A 662 -43.80 -11.93 53.96
CA TYR A 662 -43.19 -11.73 55.26
C TYR A 662 -44.22 -11.25 56.28
N SER A 663 -44.02 -11.60 57.56
CA SER A 663 -44.70 -10.92 58.67
C SER A 663 -44.25 -9.45 58.75
N ILE A 664 -44.99 -8.60 59.46
CA ILE A 664 -44.54 -7.21 59.75
C ILE A 664 -43.18 -7.11 60.47
N LEU A 665 -42.74 -8.18 61.16
CA LEU A 665 -41.43 -8.24 61.83
C LEU A 665 -40.32 -8.78 60.91
N GLY A 666 -40.58 -8.95 59.61
CA GLY A 666 -39.58 -9.37 58.63
C GLY A 666 -39.32 -10.89 58.56
N LYS A 667 -40.05 -11.73 59.29
CA LYS A 667 -39.97 -13.21 59.14
C LYS A 667 -40.61 -13.67 57.84
N LEU A 668 -39.89 -14.43 57.01
CA LEU A 668 -40.44 -15.08 55.81
C LEU A 668 -41.47 -16.14 56.21
N ILE A 669 -42.69 -16.02 55.69
CA ILE A 669 -43.83 -16.91 55.96
C ILE A 669 -44.11 -17.83 54.78
N LYS A 670 -44.01 -17.30 53.55
CA LYS A 670 -44.24 -18.07 52.32
C LYS A 670 -43.37 -17.55 51.18
N ASN A 671 -42.96 -18.45 50.30
CA ASN A 671 -42.28 -18.14 49.05
C ASN A 671 -42.92 -18.96 47.92
N GLU A 672 -43.31 -18.32 46.83
CA GLU A 672 -43.91 -18.98 45.68
C GLU A 672 -43.59 -18.23 44.38
N THR A 673 -43.37 -18.97 43.29
CA THR A 673 -43.14 -18.42 41.95
C THR A 673 -44.47 -18.32 41.21
N VAL A 674 -44.70 -17.17 40.57
CA VAL A 674 -45.90 -16.86 39.78
C VAL A 674 -45.44 -16.67 38.33
N THR A 675 -45.95 -17.51 37.44
CA THR A 675 -45.59 -17.48 36.01
C THR A 675 -46.68 -16.78 35.20
N ILE A 676 -46.42 -16.53 33.91
CA ILE A 676 -47.43 -15.96 32.99
C ILE A 676 -48.68 -16.84 32.87
N GLU A 677 -48.54 -18.16 33.09
CA GLU A 677 -49.64 -19.13 33.07
C GLU A 677 -50.30 -19.30 34.44
N LYS A 678 -49.53 -19.16 35.52
CA LYS A 678 -50.00 -19.29 36.91
C LYS A 678 -49.96 -17.94 37.64
N LYS A 679 -50.99 -17.13 37.43
CA LYS A 679 -51.11 -15.74 37.94
C LYS A 679 -51.65 -15.60 39.37
N ASN A 680 -51.44 -16.60 40.24
CA ASN A 680 -51.94 -16.57 41.62
C ASN A 680 -51.11 -17.40 42.60
N ILE A 681 -51.28 -17.11 43.89
CA ILE A 681 -50.77 -17.91 45.02
C ILE A 681 -51.88 -18.22 46.02
N ASP A 682 -51.77 -19.37 46.69
CA ASP A 682 -52.62 -19.73 47.83
C ASP A 682 -52.12 -19.06 49.12
N ILE A 683 -53.02 -18.43 49.86
CA ILE A 683 -52.77 -17.77 51.14
C ILE A 683 -53.66 -18.33 52.26
N SER A 684 -54.26 -19.51 52.07
CA SER A 684 -55.10 -20.20 53.07
C SER A 684 -54.41 -20.39 54.42
N THR A 685 -53.08 -20.51 54.44
CA THR A 685 -52.28 -20.71 55.65
C THR A 685 -51.98 -19.41 56.42
N LEU A 686 -52.33 -18.24 55.88
CA LEU A 686 -52.10 -16.95 56.53
C LEU A 686 -53.29 -16.60 57.43
N SER A 687 -53.01 -16.36 58.72
CA SER A 687 -54.00 -15.81 59.67
C SER A 687 -54.34 -14.36 59.34
N ASN A 688 -55.48 -13.87 59.84
CA ASN A 688 -55.88 -12.47 59.69
C ASN A 688 -54.82 -11.52 60.24
N GLY A 689 -54.46 -10.49 59.46
CA GLY A 689 -53.36 -9.60 59.81
C GLY A 689 -52.77 -8.85 58.62
N ILE A 690 -51.68 -8.14 58.87
CA ILE A 690 -50.92 -7.39 57.86
C ILE A 690 -49.64 -8.16 57.55
N TYR A 691 -49.31 -8.28 56.26
CA TYR A 691 -48.09 -8.90 55.77
C TYR A 691 -47.39 -8.00 54.76
N LEU A 692 -46.11 -8.25 54.52
CA LEU A 692 -45.32 -7.60 53.47
C LEU A 692 -45.09 -8.59 52.33
N LEU A 693 -45.55 -8.26 51.13
CA LEU A 693 -45.25 -9.00 49.90
C LEU A 693 -44.03 -8.37 49.25
N LYS A 694 -42.89 -9.04 49.26
CA LYS A 694 -41.75 -8.70 48.40
C LYS A 694 -41.93 -9.47 47.10
N ILE A 695 -42.16 -8.76 46.01
CA ILE A 695 -42.20 -9.33 44.67
C ILE A 695 -40.86 -9.02 44.01
N THR A 696 -40.20 -10.04 43.48
CA THR A 696 -38.91 -9.92 42.78
C THR A 696 -39.09 -10.42 41.36
N SER A 697 -38.58 -9.67 40.39
CA SER A 697 -38.50 -10.06 38.98
C SER A 697 -37.10 -9.71 38.52
N GLU A 698 -36.37 -10.69 37.97
CA GLU A 698 -34.95 -10.52 37.62
C GLU A 698 -34.17 -9.95 38.82
N ASN A 699 -33.48 -8.81 38.65
CA ASN A 699 -32.66 -8.19 39.70
C ASN A 699 -33.38 -7.08 40.50
N LYS A 700 -34.70 -6.91 40.32
CA LYS A 700 -35.48 -5.83 40.95
C LYS A 700 -36.53 -6.38 41.92
N SER A 701 -36.81 -5.64 43.00
CA SER A 701 -37.87 -6.01 43.94
C SER A 701 -38.73 -4.84 44.38
N ILE A 702 -40.04 -5.08 44.54
CA ILE A 702 -41.00 -4.14 45.12
C ILE A 702 -41.65 -4.77 46.35
N THR A 703 -41.91 -3.97 47.38
CA THR A 703 -42.66 -4.41 48.56
C THR A 703 -44.04 -3.78 48.60
N LYS A 704 -45.10 -4.59 48.70
CA LYS A 704 -46.49 -4.15 48.87
C LYS A 704 -47.05 -4.69 50.19
N LYS A 705 -47.91 -3.91 50.83
CA LYS A 705 -48.65 -4.35 52.03
C LYS A 705 -49.79 -5.28 51.61
N LEU A 706 -49.90 -6.46 52.20
CA LEU A 706 -51.09 -7.33 52.14
C LEU A 706 -51.94 -7.16 53.39
N ILE A 707 -53.25 -7.01 53.24
CA ILE A 707 -54.19 -7.03 54.36
C ILE A 707 -55.06 -8.29 54.22
N ARG A 708 -54.89 -9.22 55.16
CA ARG A 708 -55.68 -10.46 55.30
C ARG A 708 -56.79 -10.25 56.33
N ARG A 709 -58.04 -10.50 55.97
CA ARG A 709 -59.20 -10.31 56.86
C ARG A 709 -60.00 -11.58 57.04
#